data_AF-A0A7C3YVG4-F1
#
_entry.id   AF-A0A7C3YVG4-F1
#
_cell.length_a   1.000
_cell.length_b   1.000
_cell.length_c   1.000
_cell.angle_alpha   90.00
_cell.angle_beta   90.00
_cell.angle_gamma   90.00
#
_symmetry.space_group_name_H-M   'P 1'
#
loop_
_entity.id
_entity.type
_entity.pdbx_description
1 polymer ?
#
loop_
_entity_poly.entity_id
_entity_poly.type
_entity_poly.pdbx_seq_one_letter_code
_entity_poly.pdbx_strand_id
1 'polypeptide(L)'
;MKKSTFLIMAIFLLILTTIPLLVGRFAPTSDTLDTSWAWVLGYAFSNNLQWGKQIIFTYGPLGFLENTYFYSNHILWFISAISNVFIRLSFSAIFIYFLYLYVFRNKEDNVHHSITFYFFYILIGAISIIIASSISISMLLCLMATMIIINTFNCDFTKNNKILLIRYVLSGVLLAFSSLIKFNIIPFALLFLLLYPFLIGYSFKNKKFFFQGFVGLISFIIAFLFILKLIGQDLANLPAMFIGIYEIIKGYTPAMFANGYIFQTFMAIIVLLYFVYLILISYKNKQKALFSQLLLLFLLLFLVFKEGFVRHDLTIVGPHASFFFTVCLIVLAFTILLYSRMKLSNNFVNLIFILIFCFNIIGGSINISPPSNNFEDFIKLIFIKHKRVELQQLTDNSIRNQFEIKPSIIQAVADKPVTIIPCDLMMSQGYHFKFIPQVIPQAYSAYTPYLDKQNAKQILSDNALQKIIYTFEDIDNRYPLFSEPYTFDTILSCYKTQIPGNRYSLFTRKDSCQNLNLASISAIKSEFNKWVNLPPNADFMDIHISQTFLSHIINILYKPLCHIYISFKLSDNTVVGPYRFIPAVSQDHLFIKYFISNQNDLNDLMSGETYNLLKIQSFKITTTGVNLDYNKRYNVNFYSSDVKF
;
A
#
# COMPACT_ATOMS: atom_id res chain seq x y z
N MET A 1 -18.12 19.82 -40.01
CA MET A 1 -17.96 19.95 -38.54
C MET A 1 -16.78 20.87 -38.24
N LYS A 2 -16.90 21.80 -37.27
CA LYS A 2 -15.72 22.54 -36.79
C LYS A 2 -14.70 21.52 -36.25
N LYS A 3 -13.40 21.72 -36.52
CA LYS A 3 -12.32 20.81 -36.08
C LYS A 3 -12.38 20.51 -34.58
N SER A 4 -12.87 21.45 -33.77
CA SER A 4 -13.12 21.29 -32.34
C SER A 4 -14.25 20.30 -32.00
N THR A 5 -15.31 20.21 -32.81
CA THR A 5 -16.47 19.36 -32.57
C THR A 5 -16.15 17.88 -32.83
N PHE A 6 -15.41 17.57 -33.90
CA PHE A 6 -14.92 16.21 -34.17
C PHE A 6 -14.00 15.72 -33.06
N LEU A 7 -13.17 16.62 -32.53
CA LEU A 7 -12.20 16.32 -31.48
C LEU A 7 -12.84 16.04 -30.12
N ILE A 8 -13.87 16.82 -29.74
CA ILE A 8 -14.67 16.56 -28.54
C ILE A 8 -15.35 15.20 -28.64
N MET A 9 -15.85 14.84 -29.82
CA MET A 9 -16.51 13.56 -30.06
C MET A 9 -15.52 12.38 -30.00
N ALA A 10 -14.31 12.53 -30.54
CA ALA A 10 -13.26 11.51 -30.44
C ALA A 10 -12.77 11.31 -28.99
N ILE A 11 -12.62 12.40 -28.23
CA ILE A 11 -12.25 12.34 -26.81
C ILE A 11 -13.39 11.74 -25.96
N PHE A 12 -14.64 12.07 -26.27
CA PHE A 12 -15.81 11.48 -25.61
C PHE A 12 -15.93 9.97 -25.89
N LEU A 13 -15.67 9.54 -27.13
CA LEU A 13 -15.58 8.12 -27.49
C LEU A 13 -14.40 7.43 -26.78
N LEU A 14 -13.27 8.12 -26.59
CA LEU A 14 -12.12 7.59 -25.84
C LEU A 14 -12.40 7.45 -24.34
N ILE A 15 -13.19 8.36 -23.77
CA ILE A 15 -13.69 8.27 -22.40
C ILE A 15 -14.56 7.01 -22.23
N LEU A 16 -15.41 6.70 -23.22
CA LEU A 16 -16.22 5.47 -23.21
C LEU A 16 -15.37 4.19 -23.30
N THR A 17 -14.18 4.23 -23.90
CA THR A 17 -13.24 3.09 -23.92
C THR A 17 -12.42 2.91 -22.65
N THR A 18 -12.57 3.79 -21.65
CA THR A 18 -11.82 3.75 -20.37
C THR A 18 -12.71 3.46 -19.15
N ILE A 19 -13.90 2.89 -19.38
CA ILE A 19 -14.81 2.48 -18.30
C ILE A 19 -14.07 1.49 -17.39
N PRO A 20 -13.90 1.81 -16.09
CA PRO A 20 -13.20 0.91 -15.17
C PRO A 20 -13.99 -0.38 -14.96
N LEU A 21 -13.34 -1.39 -14.38
CA LEU A 21 -14.05 -2.55 -13.87
C LEU A 21 -15.07 -2.08 -12.80
N LEU A 22 -16.36 -2.27 -13.07
CA LEU A 22 -17.46 -1.81 -12.21
C LEU A 22 -17.89 -2.91 -11.23
N VAL A 23 -17.72 -4.17 -11.63
CA VAL A 23 -18.03 -5.34 -10.82
C VAL A 23 -16.78 -6.20 -10.69
N GLY A 24 -16.03 -6.01 -9.60
CA GLY A 24 -14.97 -6.94 -9.20
C GLY A 24 -15.56 -8.18 -8.53
N ARG A 25 -15.05 -9.37 -8.89
CA ARG A 25 -15.37 -10.61 -8.17
C ARG A 25 -14.31 -10.87 -7.10
N PHE A 26 -14.76 -11.24 -5.90
CA PHE A 26 -13.88 -11.57 -4.77
C PHE A 26 -13.32 -13.00 -4.84
N ALA A 27 -14.08 -13.94 -5.40
CA ALA A 27 -13.73 -15.35 -5.46
C ALA A 27 -14.36 -16.05 -6.68
N PRO A 28 -13.79 -17.18 -7.17
CA PRO A 28 -12.51 -17.73 -6.75
C PRO A 28 -11.35 -16.83 -7.20
N THR A 29 -10.28 -16.77 -6.41
CA THR A 29 -9.08 -15.98 -6.70
C THR A 29 -7.83 -16.82 -6.51
N SER A 30 -6.83 -16.64 -7.35
CA SER A 30 -5.50 -17.24 -7.12
C SER A 30 -4.72 -16.53 -6.01
N ASP A 31 -5.12 -15.30 -5.68
CA ASP A 31 -4.48 -14.45 -4.68
C ASP A 31 -5.48 -14.14 -3.56
N THR A 32 -5.34 -14.87 -2.44
CA THR A 32 -6.15 -14.64 -1.24
C THR A 32 -5.62 -13.50 -0.37
N LEU A 33 -4.35 -13.15 -0.52
CA LEU A 33 -3.69 -12.13 0.26
C LEU A 33 -4.30 -10.77 -0.08
N ASP A 34 -4.36 -10.44 -1.37
CA ASP A 34 -4.77 -9.11 -1.81
C ASP A 34 -6.27 -8.86 -1.66
N THR A 35 -7.05 -9.88 -1.98
CA THR A 35 -8.50 -9.86 -1.83
C THR A 35 -8.93 -9.81 -0.36
N SER A 36 -8.16 -10.39 0.57
CA SER A 36 -8.48 -10.36 2.01
C SER A 36 -8.25 -9.00 2.67
N TRP A 37 -7.16 -8.28 2.34
CA TRP A 37 -7.02 -6.91 2.86
C TRP A 37 -8.02 -5.96 2.20
N ALA A 38 -8.33 -6.15 0.92
CA ALA A 38 -9.35 -5.35 0.26
C ALA A 38 -10.72 -5.54 0.93
N TRP A 39 -11.05 -6.79 1.23
CA TRP A 39 -12.28 -7.16 1.94
C TRP A 39 -12.37 -6.51 3.32
N VAL A 40 -11.30 -6.60 4.14
CA VAL A 40 -11.33 -6.11 5.53
C VAL A 40 -11.52 -4.59 5.62
N LEU A 41 -11.07 -3.82 4.62
CA LEU A 41 -11.31 -2.37 4.58
C LEU A 41 -12.80 -2.05 4.43
N GLY A 42 -13.51 -2.77 3.56
CA GLY A 42 -14.96 -2.64 3.41
C GLY A 42 -15.71 -3.12 4.66
N TYR A 43 -15.26 -4.23 5.26
CA TYR A 43 -15.80 -4.72 6.52
C TYR A 43 -15.63 -3.70 7.66
N ALA A 44 -14.45 -3.11 7.80
CA ALA A 44 -14.13 -2.14 8.84
C ALA A 44 -15.00 -0.89 8.73
N PHE A 45 -15.18 -0.37 7.52
CA PHE A 45 -16.08 0.76 7.27
C PHE A 45 -17.54 0.41 7.57
N SER A 46 -18.02 -0.75 7.11
CA SER A 46 -19.39 -1.22 7.34
C SER A 46 -19.74 -1.40 8.82
N ASN A 47 -18.74 -1.71 9.65
CA ASN A 47 -18.91 -1.96 11.08
C ASN A 47 -18.46 -0.77 11.96
N ASN A 48 -18.24 0.41 11.36
CA ASN A 48 -17.82 1.64 12.05
C ASN A 48 -16.55 1.47 12.91
N LEU A 49 -15.62 0.61 12.48
CA LEU A 49 -14.37 0.41 13.20
C LEU A 49 -13.55 1.71 13.22
N GLN A 50 -12.85 1.93 14.32
CA GLN A 50 -12.06 3.13 14.55
C GLN A 50 -10.59 2.93 14.12
N TRP A 51 -10.15 3.67 13.11
CA TRP A 51 -8.76 3.68 12.66
C TRP A 51 -7.84 4.20 13.75
N GLY A 52 -6.69 3.55 13.91
CA GLY A 52 -5.72 3.81 14.97
C GLY A 52 -5.94 3.03 16.26
N LYS A 53 -7.17 2.55 16.53
CA LYS A 53 -7.49 1.79 17.76
C LYS A 53 -7.93 0.36 17.47
N GLN A 54 -8.83 0.17 16.51
CA GLN A 54 -9.38 -1.14 16.13
C GLN A 54 -8.83 -1.64 14.80
N ILE A 55 -8.28 -0.75 13.98
CA ILE A 55 -7.60 -1.10 12.74
C ILE A 55 -6.43 -0.15 12.48
N ILE A 56 -5.26 -0.71 12.17
CA ILE A 56 -4.06 -0.01 11.74
C ILE A 56 -3.57 -0.72 10.48
N PHE A 57 -3.60 -0.01 9.35
CA PHE A 57 -3.20 -0.55 8.05
C PHE A 57 -2.66 0.54 7.14
N THR A 58 -2.13 0.15 5.97
CA THR A 58 -1.57 1.07 4.96
C THR A 58 -2.64 1.96 4.31
N TYR A 59 -3.89 1.50 4.29
CA TYR A 59 -5.05 2.23 3.78
C TYR A 59 -5.91 2.83 4.91
N GLY A 60 -6.52 3.97 4.61
CA GLY A 60 -7.38 4.68 5.55
C GLY A 60 -8.85 4.26 5.49
N PRO A 61 -9.73 4.96 6.21
CA PRO A 61 -11.17 4.69 6.26
C PRO A 61 -11.87 4.65 4.90
N LEU A 62 -11.37 5.39 3.91
CA LEU A 62 -11.90 5.40 2.55
C LEU A 62 -11.18 4.43 1.62
N GLY A 63 -10.27 3.59 2.15
CA GLY A 63 -9.47 2.65 1.37
C GLY A 63 -10.28 1.64 0.56
N PHE A 64 -11.49 1.30 1.01
CA PHE A 64 -12.39 0.40 0.29
C PHE A 64 -12.81 0.93 -1.11
N LEU A 65 -12.65 2.23 -1.37
CA LEU A 65 -12.96 2.85 -2.67
C LEU A 65 -11.97 2.44 -3.78
N GLU A 66 -10.78 1.92 -3.44
CA GLU A 66 -9.82 1.48 -4.46
C GLU A 66 -10.32 0.27 -5.25
N ASN A 67 -11.11 -0.58 -4.61
CA ASN A 67 -11.55 -1.84 -5.19
C ASN A 67 -13.07 -1.86 -5.39
N THR A 68 -13.51 -2.20 -6.60
CA THR A 68 -14.94 -2.32 -6.96
C THR A 68 -15.47 -3.72 -6.71
N TYR A 69 -14.93 -4.43 -5.73
CA TYR A 69 -15.38 -5.76 -5.40
C TYR A 69 -16.80 -5.76 -4.83
N PHE A 70 -17.60 -6.76 -5.19
CA PHE A 70 -18.96 -6.90 -4.68
C PHE A 70 -18.97 -7.46 -3.25
N TYR A 71 -19.07 -6.58 -2.26
CA TYR A 71 -19.23 -6.95 -0.84
C TYR A 71 -20.66 -7.43 -0.57
N SER A 72 -20.86 -8.14 0.54
CA SER A 72 -22.21 -8.41 1.07
C SER A 72 -23.05 -7.14 1.23
N ASN A 73 -22.40 -6.00 1.49
CA ASN A 73 -23.02 -4.68 1.44
C ASN A 73 -22.94 -4.07 0.02
N HIS A 74 -24.00 -4.30 -0.76
CA HIS A 74 -24.13 -3.77 -2.13
C HIS A 74 -24.02 -2.23 -2.24
N ILE A 75 -24.33 -1.47 -1.17
CA ILE A 75 -24.23 0.00 -1.20
C ILE A 75 -22.75 0.42 -1.23
N LEU A 76 -21.88 -0.24 -0.47
CA LEU A 76 -20.44 0.07 -0.47
C LEU A 76 -19.81 -0.24 -1.82
N TRP A 77 -20.17 -1.38 -2.41
CA TRP A 77 -19.76 -1.72 -3.78
C TRP A 77 -20.20 -0.63 -4.77
N PHE A 78 -21.47 -0.21 -4.73
CA PHE A 78 -22.00 0.81 -5.63
C PHE A 78 -21.27 2.16 -5.46
N ILE A 79 -21.03 2.59 -4.22
CA ILE A 79 -20.27 3.82 -3.92
C ILE A 79 -18.85 3.72 -4.49
N SER A 80 -18.17 2.59 -4.33
CA SER A 80 -16.81 2.37 -4.87
C SER A 80 -16.80 2.45 -6.41
N ALA A 81 -17.76 1.79 -7.07
CA ALA A 81 -17.89 1.79 -8.52
C ALA A 81 -18.17 3.19 -9.09
N ILE A 82 -19.13 3.92 -8.52
CA ILE A 82 -19.45 5.29 -8.95
C ILE A 82 -18.30 6.25 -8.67
N SER A 83 -17.62 6.11 -7.52
CA SER A 83 -16.43 6.91 -7.20
C SER A 83 -15.33 6.70 -8.22
N ASN A 84 -15.06 5.45 -8.62
CA ASN A 84 -14.11 5.11 -9.67
C ASN A 84 -14.45 5.78 -11.00
N VAL A 85 -15.70 5.70 -11.44
CA VAL A 85 -16.17 6.37 -12.67
C VAL A 85 -16.00 7.88 -12.55
N PHE A 86 -16.50 8.48 -11.48
CA PHE A 86 -16.47 9.93 -11.26
C PHE A 86 -15.04 10.49 -11.23
N ILE A 87 -14.12 9.82 -10.52
CA ILE A 87 -12.72 10.27 -10.41
C ILE A 87 -12.01 10.18 -11.76
N ARG A 88 -12.21 9.10 -12.53
CA ARG A 88 -11.59 8.93 -13.84
C ARG A 88 -12.14 9.90 -14.89
N LEU A 89 -13.46 10.16 -14.86
CA LEU A 89 -14.08 11.20 -15.69
C LEU A 89 -13.56 12.60 -15.31
N SER A 90 -13.44 12.88 -14.02
CA SER A 90 -12.92 14.16 -13.52
C SER A 90 -11.45 14.35 -13.92
N PHE A 91 -10.62 13.31 -13.81
CA PHE A 91 -9.24 13.32 -14.27
C PHE A 91 -9.18 13.62 -15.77
N SER A 92 -9.95 12.89 -16.58
CA SER A 92 -10.01 13.10 -18.04
C SER A 92 -10.42 14.53 -18.38
N ALA A 93 -11.47 15.06 -17.76
CA ALA A 93 -11.93 16.43 -17.96
C ALA A 93 -10.85 17.48 -17.62
N ILE A 94 -10.14 17.29 -16.51
CA ILE A 94 -9.03 18.16 -16.09
C ILE A 94 -7.88 18.08 -17.10
N PHE A 95 -7.53 16.89 -17.56
CA PHE A 95 -6.43 16.71 -18.51
C PHE A 95 -6.76 17.35 -19.87
N ILE A 96 -7.99 17.14 -20.36
CA ILE A 96 -8.51 17.79 -21.58
C ILE A 96 -8.51 19.31 -21.41
N TYR A 97 -8.90 19.82 -20.25
CA TYR A 97 -8.84 21.24 -19.94
C TYR A 97 -7.41 21.78 -20.02
N PHE A 98 -6.41 21.09 -19.47
CA PHE A 98 -5.01 21.49 -19.60
C PHE A 98 -4.52 21.45 -21.03
N LEU A 99 -4.87 20.40 -21.78
CA LEU A 99 -4.55 20.29 -23.20
C LEU A 99 -5.15 21.46 -23.98
N TYR A 100 -6.42 21.82 -23.74
CA TYR A 100 -7.05 23.02 -24.30
C TYR A 100 -6.33 24.31 -23.92
N LEU A 101 -6.04 24.50 -22.62
CA LEU A 101 -5.38 25.71 -22.13
C LEU A 101 -3.99 25.93 -22.72
N TYR A 102 -3.17 24.87 -22.76
CA TYR A 102 -1.76 25.01 -23.13
C TYR A 102 -1.57 25.00 -24.64
N VAL A 103 -2.34 24.21 -25.38
CA VAL A 103 -2.16 23.99 -26.82
C VAL A 103 -3.13 24.83 -27.67
N PHE A 104 -4.40 24.95 -27.28
CA PHE A 104 -5.44 25.51 -28.16
C PHE A 104 -5.84 26.96 -27.84
N ARG A 105 -5.80 27.36 -26.57
CA ARG A 105 -6.22 28.70 -26.13
C ARG A 105 -5.20 29.78 -26.49
N ASN A 106 -3.91 29.45 -26.51
CA ASN A 106 -2.84 30.41 -26.77
C ASN A 106 -2.58 30.56 -28.26
N LYS A 107 -3.51 31.21 -28.95
CA LYS A 107 -3.26 31.71 -30.29
C LYS A 107 -2.55 33.05 -30.19
N GLU A 108 -1.27 33.09 -30.55
CA GLU A 108 -0.75 34.26 -31.24
C GLU A 108 -0.92 33.98 -32.73
N ASP A 109 -1.55 34.91 -33.45
CA ASP A 109 -1.98 34.75 -34.85
C ASP A 109 -0.84 34.50 -35.87
N ASN A 110 0.43 34.50 -35.44
CA ASN A 110 1.60 34.49 -36.31
C ASN A 110 2.38 33.15 -36.37
N VAL A 111 1.94 32.07 -35.71
CA VAL A 111 2.59 30.76 -35.83
C VAL A 111 1.67 29.76 -36.53
N HIS A 112 1.99 29.41 -37.78
CA HIS A 112 1.34 28.32 -38.49
C HIS A 112 1.69 26.97 -37.85
N HIS A 113 0.90 26.54 -36.87
CA HIS A 113 0.98 25.19 -36.34
C HIS A 113 0.52 24.18 -37.39
N SER A 114 1.41 23.27 -37.79
CA SER A 114 1.07 22.18 -38.71
C SER A 114 0.03 21.24 -38.10
N ILE A 115 -0.72 20.52 -38.93
CA ILE A 115 -1.69 19.51 -38.47
C ILE A 115 -1.00 18.44 -37.60
N THR A 116 0.25 18.10 -37.94
CA THR A 116 1.11 17.17 -37.21
C THR A 116 1.37 17.62 -35.77
N PHE A 117 1.53 18.93 -35.53
CA PHE A 117 1.72 19.49 -34.19
C PHE A 117 0.51 19.20 -33.30
N TYR A 118 -0.71 19.50 -33.76
CA TYR A 118 -1.92 19.23 -32.97
C TYR A 118 -2.15 17.74 -32.76
N PHE A 119 -1.91 16.93 -33.79
CA PHE A 119 -2.06 15.48 -33.71
C PHE A 119 -1.17 14.88 -32.61
N PHE A 120 0.07 15.35 -32.47
CA PHE A 120 0.99 14.91 -31.42
C PHE A 120 0.45 15.15 -29.99
N TYR A 121 -0.03 16.36 -29.69
CA TYR A 121 -0.59 16.64 -28.35
C TYR A 121 -1.90 15.91 -28.09
N ILE A 122 -2.73 15.73 -29.11
CA ILE A 122 -3.95 14.92 -29.00
C ILE A 122 -3.58 13.47 -28.67
N LEU A 123 -2.56 12.92 -29.32
CA LEU A 123 -2.07 11.57 -29.04
C LEU A 123 -1.57 11.45 -27.59
N ILE A 124 -0.78 12.41 -27.11
CA ILE A 124 -0.36 12.48 -25.69
C ILE A 124 -1.56 12.51 -24.75
N GLY A 125 -2.59 13.30 -25.08
CA GLY A 125 -3.83 13.37 -24.31
C GLY A 125 -4.59 12.06 -24.27
N ALA A 126 -4.74 11.41 -25.42
CA ALA A 126 -5.39 10.12 -25.53
C ALA A 126 -4.64 9.03 -24.73
N ILE A 127 -3.31 8.98 -24.87
CA ILE A 127 -2.46 8.05 -24.13
C ILE A 127 -2.61 8.29 -22.61
N SER A 128 -2.58 9.54 -22.16
CA SER A 128 -2.69 9.88 -20.73
C SER A 128 -4.04 9.47 -20.14
N ILE A 129 -5.13 9.64 -20.90
CA ILE A 129 -6.48 9.23 -20.49
C ILE A 129 -6.62 7.71 -20.45
N ILE A 130 -6.08 7.00 -21.45
CA ILE A 130 -6.10 5.54 -21.48
C ILE A 130 -5.31 4.97 -20.31
N ILE A 131 -4.10 5.46 -20.06
CA ILE A 131 -3.23 4.98 -18.99
C ILE A 131 -3.79 5.29 -17.60
N ALA A 132 -4.55 6.38 -17.47
CA ALA A 132 -5.22 6.69 -16.21
C ALA A 132 -6.17 5.58 -15.75
N SER A 133 -6.65 4.69 -16.63
CA SER A 133 -7.48 3.53 -16.26
C SER A 133 -6.72 2.52 -15.37
N SER A 134 -5.40 2.44 -15.49
CA SER A 134 -4.53 1.51 -14.76
C SER A 134 -3.98 2.08 -13.45
N ILE A 135 -4.28 3.35 -13.15
CA ILE A 135 -3.83 4.02 -11.93
C ILE A 135 -4.92 3.91 -10.85
N SER A 136 -4.49 3.73 -9.61
CA SER A 136 -5.32 3.74 -8.41
C SER A 136 -6.03 5.09 -8.24
N ILE A 137 -7.23 5.10 -7.65
CA ILE A 137 -8.00 6.35 -7.55
C ILE A 137 -7.36 7.35 -6.58
N SER A 138 -6.71 6.88 -5.52
CA SER A 138 -5.94 7.73 -4.61
C SER A 138 -4.85 8.48 -5.36
N MET A 139 -4.13 7.80 -6.24
CA MET A 139 -3.05 8.41 -7.03
C MET A 139 -3.59 9.35 -8.11
N LEU A 140 -4.75 9.05 -8.73
CA LEU A 140 -5.41 9.98 -9.66
C LEU A 140 -5.83 11.28 -8.97
N LEU A 141 -6.40 11.20 -7.77
CA LEU A 141 -6.73 12.38 -6.96
C LEU A 141 -5.48 13.20 -6.61
N CYS A 142 -4.39 12.52 -6.26
CA CYS A 142 -3.08 13.13 -5.99
C CYS A 142 -2.51 13.84 -7.22
N LEU A 143 -2.58 13.21 -8.40
CA LEU A 143 -2.19 13.79 -9.69
C LEU A 143 -3.03 15.01 -10.03
N MET A 144 -4.37 14.93 -9.91
CA MET A 144 -5.27 16.06 -10.14
C MET A 144 -4.91 17.25 -9.24
N ALA A 145 -4.76 17.02 -7.94
CA ALA A 145 -4.41 18.06 -6.99
C ALA A 145 -3.08 18.73 -7.34
N THR A 146 -2.08 17.92 -7.69
CA THR A 146 -0.73 18.37 -8.09
C THR A 146 -0.78 19.21 -9.36
N MET A 147 -1.47 18.75 -10.41
CA MET A 147 -1.57 19.50 -11.66
C MET A 147 -2.38 20.80 -11.50
N ILE A 148 -3.46 20.78 -10.71
CA ILE A 148 -4.29 21.96 -10.42
C ILE A 148 -3.47 23.06 -9.74
N ILE A 149 -2.67 22.69 -8.73
CA ILE A 149 -1.84 23.65 -8.00
C ILE A 149 -0.66 24.12 -8.85
N ILE A 150 -0.03 23.23 -9.63
CA ILE A 150 1.09 23.61 -10.51
C ILE A 150 0.65 24.62 -11.58
N ASN A 151 -0.60 24.51 -12.04
CA ASN A 151 -1.15 25.45 -13.00
C ASN A 151 -1.35 26.88 -12.42
N THR A 152 -1.23 27.09 -11.10
CA THR A 152 -1.28 28.46 -10.53
C THR A 152 -0.05 29.30 -10.86
N PHE A 153 1.06 28.66 -11.22
CA PHE A 153 2.27 29.35 -11.67
C PHE A 153 2.11 30.02 -13.05
N ASN A 154 0.96 29.84 -13.70
CA ASN A 154 0.65 30.53 -14.95
C ASN A 154 0.08 31.93 -14.69
N CYS A 155 0.76 32.95 -15.24
CA CYS A 155 0.47 34.38 -15.01
C CYS A 155 -0.99 34.77 -15.28
N ASP A 156 -1.65 34.15 -16.27
CA ASP A 156 -3.04 34.45 -16.64
C ASP A 156 -4.02 34.26 -15.47
N PHE A 157 -3.75 33.30 -14.59
CA PHE A 157 -4.62 32.97 -13.45
C PHE A 157 -4.28 33.75 -12.18
N THR A 158 -3.04 34.22 -12.06
CA THR A 158 -2.60 35.05 -10.92
C THR A 158 -3.31 36.42 -10.88
N LYS A 159 -3.93 36.84 -12.01
CA LYS A 159 -4.74 38.06 -12.08
C LYS A 159 -6.11 37.93 -11.41
N ASN A 160 -6.66 36.72 -11.27
CA ASN A 160 -7.98 36.48 -10.66
C ASN A 160 -7.85 35.74 -9.32
N ASN A 161 -7.89 36.51 -8.22
CA ASN A 161 -7.76 35.98 -6.86
C ASN A 161 -8.79 34.89 -6.53
N LYS A 162 -10.01 34.93 -7.08
CA LYS A 162 -11.05 33.93 -6.78
C LYS A 162 -10.69 32.58 -7.38
N ILE A 163 -10.26 32.55 -8.64
CA ILE A 163 -9.84 31.30 -9.31
C ILE A 163 -8.63 30.70 -8.62
N LEU A 164 -7.68 31.54 -8.20
CA LEU A 164 -6.50 31.09 -7.47
C LEU A 164 -6.88 30.39 -6.15
N LEU A 165 -7.77 31.02 -5.38
CA LEU A 165 -8.23 30.47 -4.10
C LEU A 165 -9.02 29.16 -4.28
N ILE A 166 -9.87 29.06 -5.31
CA ILE A 166 -10.59 27.81 -5.64
C ILE A 166 -9.60 26.68 -5.93
N ARG A 167 -8.50 26.94 -6.64
CA ARG A 167 -7.47 25.93 -6.93
C ARG A 167 -6.78 25.46 -5.65
N TYR A 168 -6.47 26.36 -4.72
CA TYR A 168 -5.90 25.99 -3.42
C TYR A 168 -6.84 25.11 -2.61
N VAL A 169 -8.09 25.53 -2.49
CA VAL A 169 -9.10 24.76 -1.75
C VAL A 169 -9.25 23.37 -2.37
N LEU A 170 -9.45 23.31 -3.69
CA LEU A 170 -9.65 22.05 -4.41
C LEU A 170 -8.45 21.11 -4.31
N SER A 171 -7.22 21.61 -4.49
CA SER A 171 -6.01 20.78 -4.34
C SER A 171 -5.88 20.23 -2.91
N GLY A 172 -6.15 21.05 -1.89
CA GLY A 172 -6.14 20.58 -0.50
C GLY A 172 -7.19 19.50 -0.22
N VAL A 173 -8.43 19.68 -0.69
CA VAL A 173 -9.52 18.71 -0.54
C VAL A 173 -9.19 17.39 -1.26
N LEU A 174 -8.67 17.45 -2.49
CA LEU A 174 -8.30 16.25 -3.26
C LEU A 174 -7.16 15.47 -2.58
N LEU A 175 -6.15 16.15 -2.04
CA LEU A 175 -5.07 15.50 -1.27
C LEU A 175 -5.58 14.90 0.04
N ALA A 176 -6.56 15.53 0.69
CA ALA A 176 -7.18 14.99 1.91
C ALA A 176 -7.95 13.70 1.62
N PHE A 177 -8.78 13.70 0.56
CA PHE A 177 -9.47 12.51 0.08
C PHE A 177 -8.50 11.39 -0.28
N SER A 178 -7.48 11.73 -1.07
CA SER A 178 -6.42 10.81 -1.49
C SER A 178 -5.69 10.19 -0.28
N SER A 179 -5.38 11.00 0.74
CA SER A 179 -4.74 10.57 1.98
C SER A 179 -5.62 9.65 2.84
N LEU A 180 -6.94 9.87 2.86
CA LEU A 180 -7.89 9.03 3.59
C LEU A 180 -8.19 7.70 2.89
N ILE A 181 -7.87 7.60 1.59
CA ILE A 181 -7.86 6.33 0.87
C ILE A 181 -6.54 5.61 1.19
N LYS A 182 -5.39 6.25 0.96
CA LYS A 182 -4.06 5.64 1.16
C LYS A 182 -3.14 6.55 1.98
N PHE A 183 -2.71 6.08 3.15
CA PHE A 183 -2.02 6.93 4.12
C PHE A 183 -0.58 7.31 3.76
N ASN A 184 0.08 6.56 2.85
CA ASN A 184 1.40 6.92 2.34
C ASN A 184 1.42 8.26 1.57
N ILE A 185 0.24 8.80 1.22
CA ILE A 185 0.09 10.10 0.57
C ILE A 185 0.17 11.27 1.59
N ILE A 186 -0.07 11.03 2.89
CA ILE A 186 -0.01 12.08 3.92
C ILE A 186 1.37 12.78 3.96
N PRO A 187 2.51 12.06 4.07
CA PRO A 187 3.82 12.72 4.08
C PRO A 187 4.08 13.53 2.82
N PHE A 188 3.66 13.03 1.65
CA PHE A 188 3.77 13.76 0.39
C PHE A 188 2.91 15.03 0.42
N ALA A 189 1.63 14.93 0.76
CA ALA A 189 0.69 16.05 0.79
C ALA A 189 1.19 17.17 1.72
N LEU A 190 1.67 16.81 2.92
CA LEU A 190 2.25 17.77 3.87
C LEU A 190 3.50 18.45 3.31
N LEU A 191 4.49 17.68 2.84
CA LEU A 191 5.71 18.23 2.26
C LEU A 191 5.42 19.13 1.06
N PHE A 192 4.56 18.67 0.17
CA PHE A 192 4.16 19.36 -1.06
C PHE A 192 3.44 20.68 -0.76
N LEU A 193 2.44 20.67 0.13
CA LEU A 193 1.66 21.85 0.50
C LEU A 193 2.42 22.82 1.43
N LEU A 194 3.42 22.35 2.18
CA LEU A 194 4.32 23.21 2.95
C LEU A 194 5.37 23.89 2.06
N LEU A 195 5.91 23.19 1.06
CA LEU A 195 6.90 23.73 0.14
C LEU A 195 6.29 24.71 -0.88
N TYR A 196 5.07 24.41 -1.35
CA TYR A 196 4.40 25.16 -2.40
C TYR A 196 4.33 26.69 -2.16
N PRO A 197 3.92 27.21 -0.97
CA PRO A 197 3.87 28.64 -0.68
C PRO A 197 5.21 29.37 -0.91
N PHE A 198 6.32 28.74 -0.52
CA PHE A 198 7.67 29.29 -0.71
C PHE A 198 8.03 29.37 -2.19
N LEU A 199 7.68 28.34 -2.96
CA LEU A 199 7.98 28.29 -4.40
C LEU A 199 7.18 29.32 -5.21
N ILE A 200 5.89 29.51 -4.88
CA ILE A 200 5.10 30.55 -5.55
C ILE A 200 5.55 31.97 -5.13
N GLY A 201 5.89 32.16 -3.86
CA GLY A 201 6.50 33.40 -3.36
C GLY A 201 7.82 33.72 -4.07
N TYR A 202 8.69 32.72 -4.24
CA TYR A 202 9.96 32.83 -4.97
C TYR A 202 9.76 33.18 -6.45
N SER A 203 8.79 32.55 -7.10
CA SER A 203 8.54 32.69 -8.53
C SER A 203 8.05 34.08 -8.90
N PHE A 204 7.12 34.64 -8.13
CA PHE A 204 6.50 35.95 -8.42
C PHE A 204 7.03 37.11 -7.58
N LYS A 205 7.90 36.85 -6.59
CA LYS A 205 8.39 37.84 -5.62
C LYS A 205 7.26 38.60 -4.91
N ASN A 206 6.15 37.92 -4.63
CA ASN A 206 4.96 38.55 -4.05
C ASN A 206 4.55 37.88 -2.73
N LYS A 207 4.61 38.67 -1.63
CA LYS A 207 4.23 38.22 -0.28
C LYS A 207 2.78 37.75 -0.20
N LYS A 208 1.88 38.32 -1.00
CA LYS A 208 0.47 37.91 -1.02
C LYS A 208 0.31 36.46 -1.47
N PHE A 209 1.00 36.05 -2.55
CA PHE A 209 0.92 34.67 -3.04
C PHE A 209 1.57 33.68 -2.08
N PHE A 210 2.62 34.09 -1.36
CA PHE A 210 3.19 33.29 -0.29
C PHE A 210 2.15 32.98 0.79
N PHE A 211 1.48 33.99 1.37
CA PHE A 211 0.48 33.75 2.41
C PHE A 211 -0.77 33.04 1.88
N GLN A 212 -1.24 33.38 0.68
CA GLN A 212 -2.40 32.69 0.08
C GLN A 212 -2.10 31.22 -0.25
N GLY A 213 -0.85 30.86 -0.53
CA GLY A 213 -0.46 29.48 -0.80
C GLY A 213 -0.79 28.53 0.36
N PHE A 214 -0.77 29.03 1.61
CA PHE A 214 -1.13 28.23 2.79
C PHE A 214 -2.61 27.82 2.83
N VAL A 215 -3.47 28.45 2.02
CA VAL A 215 -4.89 28.03 1.90
C VAL A 215 -4.99 26.57 1.46
N GLY A 216 -4.05 26.08 0.64
CA GLY A 216 -4.03 24.67 0.24
C GLY A 216 -3.82 23.73 1.43
N LEU A 217 -2.86 24.05 2.30
CA LEU A 217 -2.57 23.30 3.52
C LEU A 217 -3.73 23.37 4.53
N ILE A 218 -4.29 24.56 4.74
CA ILE A 218 -5.43 24.75 5.64
C ILE A 218 -6.64 23.96 5.12
N SER A 219 -6.91 24.03 3.81
CA SER A 219 -7.99 23.26 3.18
C SER A 219 -7.78 21.75 3.33
N PHE A 220 -6.55 21.26 3.15
CA PHE A 220 -6.21 19.85 3.41
C PHE A 220 -6.54 19.44 4.85
N ILE A 221 -6.09 20.19 5.85
CA ILE A 221 -6.32 19.87 7.26
C ILE A 221 -7.82 19.89 7.59
N ILE A 222 -8.54 20.94 7.17
CA ILE A 222 -9.97 21.06 7.43
C ILE A 222 -10.74 19.92 6.75
N ALA A 223 -10.46 19.64 5.47
CA ALA A 223 -11.13 18.57 4.73
C ALA A 223 -10.82 17.20 5.34
N PHE A 224 -9.57 16.92 5.71
CA PHE A 224 -9.17 15.67 6.32
C PHE A 224 -9.94 15.40 7.63
N LEU A 225 -9.97 16.39 8.53
CA LEU A 225 -10.69 16.29 9.81
C LEU A 225 -12.20 16.22 9.62
N PHE A 226 -12.74 17.01 8.70
CA PHE A 226 -14.18 17.04 8.40
C PHE A 226 -14.65 15.71 7.84
N ILE A 227 -13.94 15.14 6.86
CA ILE A 227 -14.29 13.85 6.27
C ILE A 227 -14.21 12.73 7.31
N LEU A 228 -13.16 12.70 8.16
CA LEU A 228 -13.07 11.74 9.26
C LEU A 228 -14.29 11.82 10.18
N LYS A 229 -14.70 13.03 10.56
CA LYS A 229 -15.88 13.21 11.41
C LYS A 229 -17.16 12.79 10.70
N LEU A 230 -17.30 13.09 9.41
CA LEU A 230 -18.47 12.71 8.59
C LEU A 230 -18.64 11.19 8.48
N ILE A 231 -17.54 10.45 8.36
CA ILE A 231 -17.58 8.98 8.25
C ILE A 231 -17.55 8.27 9.62
N GLY A 232 -17.83 9.00 10.70
CA GLY A 232 -18.02 8.43 12.03
C GLY A 232 -16.73 8.07 12.77
N GLN A 233 -15.57 8.59 12.34
CA GLN A 233 -14.34 8.43 13.12
C GLN A 233 -14.31 9.42 14.29
N ASP A 234 -13.92 8.92 15.45
CA ASP A 234 -13.67 9.75 16.62
C ASP A 234 -12.30 10.44 16.50
N LEU A 235 -12.31 11.77 16.51
CA LEU A 235 -11.10 12.57 16.41
C LEU A 235 -10.16 12.39 17.62
N ALA A 236 -10.67 11.87 18.75
CA ALA A 236 -9.84 11.48 19.88
C ALA A 236 -8.85 10.35 19.55
N ASN A 237 -9.13 9.55 18.50
CA ASN A 237 -8.25 8.47 18.06
C ASN A 237 -7.15 8.94 17.10
N LEU A 238 -7.12 10.22 16.69
CA LEU A 238 -6.11 10.75 15.78
C LEU A 238 -4.66 10.48 16.22
N PRO A 239 -4.27 10.66 17.51
CA PRO A 239 -2.92 10.35 17.95
C PRO A 239 -2.55 8.89 17.71
N ALA A 240 -3.43 7.95 18.07
CA ALA A 240 -3.22 6.53 17.87
C ALA A 240 -3.15 6.17 16.37
N MET A 241 -3.98 6.82 15.55
CA MET A 241 -3.96 6.68 14.09
C MET A 241 -2.62 7.15 13.50
N PHE A 242 -2.13 8.34 13.85
CA PHE A 242 -0.86 8.85 13.34
C PHE A 242 0.35 8.04 13.82
N ILE A 243 0.34 7.54 15.06
CA ILE A 243 1.37 6.62 15.55
C ILE A 243 1.36 5.32 14.73
N GLY A 244 0.18 4.73 14.52
CA GLY A 244 0.03 3.53 13.69
C GLY A 244 0.52 3.74 12.25
N ILE A 245 0.15 4.86 11.62
CA ILE A 245 0.62 5.24 10.28
C ILE A 245 2.14 5.38 10.25
N TYR A 246 2.72 6.06 11.24
CA TYR A 246 4.17 6.24 11.34
C TYR A 246 4.90 4.90 11.44
N GLU A 247 4.43 4.00 12.31
CA GLU A 247 5.02 2.68 12.51
C GLU A 247 4.90 1.79 11.27
N ILE A 248 3.77 1.86 10.55
CA ILE A 248 3.61 1.20 9.24
C ILE A 248 4.63 1.74 8.23
N ILE A 249 4.73 3.06 8.04
CA ILE A 249 5.65 3.68 7.07
C ILE A 249 7.11 3.30 7.39
N LYS A 250 7.46 3.36 8.68
CA LYS A 250 8.80 3.04 9.19
C LYS A 250 9.18 1.58 8.95
N GLY A 251 8.28 0.64 9.25
CA GLY A 251 8.54 -0.79 9.12
C GLY A 251 8.38 -1.34 7.70
N TYR A 252 7.59 -0.70 6.85
CA TYR A 252 7.23 -1.22 5.53
C TYR A 252 8.45 -1.48 4.64
N THR A 253 9.34 -0.50 4.46
CA THR A 253 10.49 -0.63 3.55
C THR A 253 11.39 -1.82 3.91
N PRO A 254 11.93 -1.94 5.15
CA PRO A 254 12.78 -3.08 5.49
C PRO A 254 12.06 -4.43 5.51
N ALA A 255 10.75 -4.46 5.79
CA ALA A 255 9.99 -5.71 5.82
C ALA A 255 9.54 -6.20 4.44
N MET A 256 9.09 -5.29 3.58
CA MET A 256 8.40 -5.64 2.33
C MET A 256 9.28 -5.54 1.08
N PHE A 257 10.50 -5.03 1.18
CA PHE A 257 11.29 -4.85 -0.04
C PHE A 257 11.50 -6.18 -0.78
N ALA A 258 11.50 -6.10 -2.10
CA ALA A 258 11.83 -7.19 -3.00
C ALA A 258 12.78 -6.66 -4.07
N ASN A 259 13.56 -7.53 -4.68
CA ASN A 259 14.43 -7.17 -5.80
C ASN A 259 13.76 -7.59 -7.10
N GLY A 260 13.74 -6.70 -8.09
CA GLY A 260 13.30 -7.01 -9.44
C GLY A 260 14.42 -6.75 -10.45
N TYR A 261 14.06 -6.64 -11.72
CA TYR A 261 15.03 -6.48 -12.80
C TYR A 261 15.77 -5.15 -12.71
N ILE A 262 17.10 -5.22 -12.66
CA ILE A 262 17.97 -4.05 -12.50
C ILE A 262 17.80 -3.01 -13.61
N PHE A 263 17.47 -3.44 -14.84
CA PHE A 263 17.19 -2.55 -15.96
C PHE A 263 16.02 -1.60 -15.68
N GLN A 264 14.97 -2.04 -15.00
CA GLN A 264 13.85 -1.18 -14.61
C GLN A 264 14.32 -0.10 -13.64
N THR A 265 15.17 -0.46 -12.67
CA THR A 265 15.78 0.50 -11.74
C THR A 265 16.65 1.52 -12.48
N PHE A 266 17.48 1.06 -13.43
CA PHE A 266 18.29 1.96 -14.25
C PHE A 266 17.42 2.95 -15.05
N MET A 267 16.34 2.49 -15.68
CA MET A 267 15.42 3.37 -16.41
C MET A 267 14.74 4.39 -15.50
N ALA A 268 14.29 3.98 -14.31
CA ALA A 268 13.72 4.91 -13.34
C ALA A 268 14.73 5.94 -12.84
N ILE A 269 15.97 5.54 -12.56
CA ILE A 269 17.05 6.46 -12.18
C ILE A 269 17.35 7.46 -13.30
N ILE A 270 17.40 7.02 -14.57
CA ILE A 270 17.60 7.91 -15.72
C ILE A 270 16.50 8.98 -15.77
N VAL A 271 15.24 8.61 -15.57
CA VAL A 271 14.11 9.55 -15.51
C VAL A 271 14.26 10.55 -14.36
N LEU A 272 14.60 10.08 -13.17
CA LEU A 272 14.78 10.93 -11.99
C LEU A 272 15.95 11.92 -12.19
N LEU A 273 17.11 11.44 -12.67
CA LEU A 273 18.27 12.28 -12.99
C LEU A 273 17.95 13.29 -14.10
N TYR A 274 17.13 12.89 -15.07
CA TYR A 274 16.67 13.80 -16.10
C TYR A 274 15.80 14.92 -15.54
N PHE A 275 14.87 14.63 -14.62
CA PHE A 275 14.11 15.68 -13.93
C PHE A 275 15.02 16.62 -13.12
N VAL A 276 16.03 16.08 -12.42
CA VAL A 276 17.04 16.89 -11.74
C VAL A 276 17.76 17.81 -12.72
N TYR A 277 18.18 17.30 -13.88
CA TYR A 277 18.78 18.10 -14.95
C TYR A 277 17.85 19.22 -15.44
N LEU A 278 16.56 18.93 -15.67
CA LEU A 278 15.58 19.95 -16.06
C LEU A 278 15.42 21.04 -14.98
N ILE A 279 15.38 20.65 -13.71
CA ILE A 279 15.32 21.59 -12.57
C ILE A 279 16.56 22.50 -12.57
N LEU A 280 17.75 21.93 -12.68
CA LEU A 280 19.02 22.68 -12.67
C LEU A 280 19.13 23.65 -13.85
N ILE A 281 18.74 23.22 -15.05
CA ILE A 281 18.70 24.11 -16.22
C ILE A 281 17.68 25.21 -16.07
N SER A 282 16.49 24.90 -15.58
CA SER A 282 15.45 25.90 -15.36
C SER A 282 15.91 26.97 -14.35
N TYR A 283 16.62 26.54 -13.29
CA TYR A 283 17.26 27.44 -12.35
C TYR A 283 18.34 28.32 -13.01
N LYS A 284 19.27 27.71 -13.75
CA LYS A 284 20.36 28.42 -14.47
C LYS A 284 19.81 29.45 -15.47
N ASN A 285 18.75 29.08 -16.20
CA ASN A 285 18.07 29.93 -17.16
C ASN A 285 17.12 30.95 -16.50
N LYS A 286 17.10 31.03 -15.16
CA LYS A 286 16.27 31.94 -14.36
C LYS A 286 14.76 31.78 -14.61
N GLN A 287 14.32 30.61 -15.08
CA GLN A 287 12.92 30.27 -15.34
C GLN A 287 12.22 29.85 -14.04
N LYS A 288 12.07 30.78 -13.09
CA LYS A 288 11.66 30.47 -11.71
C LYS A 288 10.35 29.69 -11.57
N ALA A 289 9.36 30.01 -12.41
CA ALA A 289 8.09 29.31 -12.43
C ALA A 289 8.29 27.85 -12.84
N LEU A 290 8.93 27.59 -13.98
CA LEU A 290 9.22 26.24 -14.44
C LEU A 290 10.06 25.45 -13.44
N PHE A 291 11.07 26.07 -12.83
CA PHE A 291 11.87 25.46 -11.76
C PHE A 291 10.97 24.95 -10.62
N SER A 292 10.05 25.80 -10.16
CA SER A 292 9.11 25.46 -9.09
C SER A 292 8.15 24.34 -9.49
N GLN A 293 7.64 24.39 -10.72
CA GLN A 293 6.73 23.37 -11.24
C GLN A 293 7.44 22.01 -11.37
N LEU A 294 8.65 21.98 -11.92
CA LEU A 294 9.46 20.76 -12.07
C LEU A 294 9.88 20.18 -10.72
N LEU A 295 10.21 21.01 -9.73
CA LEU A 295 10.52 20.56 -8.38
C LEU A 295 9.32 19.87 -7.71
N LEU A 296 8.12 20.43 -7.87
CA LEU A 296 6.88 19.83 -7.37
C LEU A 296 6.54 18.51 -8.07
N LEU A 297 6.75 18.42 -9.39
CA LEU A 297 6.60 17.16 -10.14
C LEU A 297 7.64 16.12 -9.73
N PHE A 298 8.87 16.53 -9.44
CA PHE A 298 9.92 15.64 -8.96
C PHE A 298 9.57 15.02 -7.61
N LEU A 299 8.98 15.78 -6.67
CA LEU A 299 8.49 15.22 -5.40
C LEU A 299 7.47 14.10 -5.63
N LEU A 300 6.57 14.27 -6.60
CA LEU A 300 5.58 13.25 -6.95
C LEU A 300 6.24 12.02 -7.57
N LEU A 301 7.18 12.22 -8.51
CA LEU A 301 7.93 11.11 -9.11
C LEU A 301 8.73 10.33 -8.08
N PHE A 302 9.32 11.01 -7.09
CA PHE A 302 10.05 10.37 -6.02
C PHE A 302 9.15 9.52 -5.10
N LEU A 303 7.95 10.02 -4.76
CA LEU A 303 6.96 9.23 -4.02
C LEU A 303 6.62 7.93 -4.75
N VAL A 304 6.29 8.04 -6.04
CA VAL A 304 5.87 6.87 -6.82
C VAL A 304 7.04 5.95 -7.14
N PHE A 305 8.26 6.48 -7.24
CA PHE A 305 9.47 5.66 -7.31
C PHE A 305 9.60 4.77 -6.07
N LYS A 306 9.44 5.34 -4.87
CA LYS A 306 9.43 4.56 -3.62
C LYS A 306 8.30 3.53 -3.60
N GLU A 307 7.11 3.90 -4.05
CA GLU A 307 5.96 2.99 -4.10
C GLU A 307 6.19 1.80 -5.05
N GLY A 308 6.73 2.05 -6.25
CA GLY A 308 6.93 1.01 -7.26
C GLY A 308 8.20 0.18 -7.10
N PHE A 309 9.25 0.71 -6.45
CA PHE A 309 10.55 0.04 -6.38
C PHE A 309 10.92 -0.54 -5.01
N VAL A 310 10.20 -0.22 -3.93
CA VAL A 310 10.41 -0.93 -2.65
C VAL A 310 9.97 -2.39 -2.83
N ARG A 311 8.71 -2.63 -3.22
CA ARG A 311 8.18 -3.95 -3.56
C ARG A 311 8.40 -4.26 -5.04
N HIS A 312 9.66 -4.39 -5.46
CA HIS A 312 10.02 -4.58 -6.85
C HIS A 312 9.88 -6.06 -7.24
N ASP A 313 8.71 -6.48 -7.70
CA ASP A 313 8.44 -7.89 -8.01
C ASP A 313 9.32 -8.43 -9.15
N LEU A 314 9.56 -9.75 -9.12
CA LEU A 314 10.47 -10.49 -10.00
C LEU A 314 9.93 -10.77 -11.42
N THR A 315 8.87 -10.10 -11.88
CA THR A 315 8.40 -10.29 -13.26
C THR A 315 8.96 -9.20 -14.20
N ILE A 316 9.18 -9.58 -15.47
CA ILE A 316 9.83 -8.72 -16.50
C ILE A 316 9.14 -7.37 -16.59
N VAL A 317 7.84 -7.33 -16.28
CA VAL A 317 7.07 -6.11 -16.01
C VAL A 317 6.24 -6.28 -14.73
N GLY A 318 6.94 -6.25 -13.58
CA GLY A 318 6.34 -6.26 -12.24
C GLY A 318 5.18 -5.27 -12.08
N PRO A 319 4.04 -5.65 -11.49
CA PRO A 319 2.89 -4.78 -11.31
C PRO A 319 3.21 -3.52 -10.47
N HIS A 320 4.17 -3.62 -9.53
CA HIS A 320 4.62 -2.46 -8.77
C HIS A 320 5.55 -1.53 -9.56
N ALA A 321 6.50 -2.06 -10.34
CA ALA A 321 7.39 -1.22 -11.13
C ALA A 321 6.66 -0.53 -12.30
N SER A 322 5.68 -1.21 -12.92
CA SER A 322 4.85 -0.61 -13.95
C SER A 322 4.06 0.58 -13.43
N PHE A 323 3.60 0.56 -12.17
CA PHE A 323 2.93 1.70 -11.53
C PHE A 323 3.75 2.99 -11.61
N PHE A 324 5.06 2.93 -11.34
CA PHE A 324 5.96 4.08 -11.52
C PHE A 324 5.98 4.58 -12.96
N PHE A 325 6.16 3.70 -13.93
CA PHE A 325 6.24 4.08 -15.34
C PHE A 325 4.90 4.60 -15.87
N THR A 326 3.77 4.07 -15.41
CA THR A 326 2.41 4.51 -15.72
C THR A 326 2.17 5.94 -15.23
N VAL A 327 2.47 6.25 -13.96
CA VAL A 327 2.37 7.62 -13.44
C VAL A 327 3.38 8.55 -14.11
N CYS A 328 4.59 8.07 -14.35
CA CYS A 328 5.64 8.85 -15.00
C CYS A 328 5.20 9.35 -16.39
N LEU A 329 4.41 8.59 -17.14
CA LEU A 329 3.87 9.02 -18.43
C LEU A 329 2.95 10.23 -18.30
N ILE A 330 2.08 10.26 -17.30
CA ILE A 330 1.19 11.40 -17.05
C ILE A 330 2.01 12.63 -16.62
N VAL A 331 3.03 12.43 -15.77
CA VAL A 331 3.92 13.52 -15.34
C VAL A 331 4.72 14.08 -16.52
N LEU A 332 5.26 13.22 -17.39
CA LEU A 332 5.96 13.62 -18.61
C LEU A 332 5.02 14.32 -19.60
N ALA A 333 3.82 13.78 -19.82
CA ALA A 333 2.79 14.39 -20.66
C ALA A 333 2.45 15.81 -20.19
N PHE A 334 2.23 15.98 -18.89
CA PHE A 334 1.99 17.29 -18.30
C PHE A 334 3.21 18.22 -18.41
N THR A 335 4.43 17.68 -18.26
CA THR A 335 5.68 18.44 -18.48
C THR A 335 5.81 18.91 -19.93
N ILE A 336 5.45 18.08 -20.92
CA ILE A 336 5.42 18.45 -22.33
C ILE A 336 4.43 19.61 -22.57
N LEU A 337 3.26 19.58 -21.93
CA LEU A 337 2.29 20.68 -21.99
C LEU A 337 2.84 21.99 -21.40
N LEU A 338 3.56 21.92 -20.27
CA LEU A 338 4.23 23.08 -19.67
C LEU A 338 5.29 23.69 -20.60
N TYR A 339 6.13 22.84 -21.22
CA TYR A 339 7.16 23.28 -22.16
C TYR A 339 6.57 23.93 -23.41
N SER A 340 5.51 23.32 -23.97
CA SER A 340 4.77 23.83 -25.13
C SER A 340 4.29 25.26 -24.89
N ARG A 341 3.70 25.52 -23.72
CA ARG A 341 3.24 26.86 -23.32
C ARG A 341 4.37 27.88 -23.27
N MET A 342 5.53 27.47 -22.78
CA MET A 342 6.72 28.31 -22.66
C MET A 342 7.49 28.46 -23.99
N LYS A 343 6.98 27.89 -25.09
CA LYS A 343 7.66 27.82 -26.40
C LYS A 343 9.04 27.17 -26.32
N LEU A 344 9.23 26.29 -25.33
CA LEU A 344 10.43 25.47 -25.18
C LEU A 344 10.16 24.14 -25.88
N SER A 345 11.11 23.68 -26.70
CA SER A 345 11.09 22.29 -27.19
C SER A 345 12.20 21.51 -26.51
N ASN A 346 11.89 20.28 -26.13
CA ASN A 346 12.88 19.35 -25.64
C ASN A 346 12.58 17.97 -26.22
N ASN A 347 13.18 17.70 -27.38
CA ASN A 347 13.00 16.44 -28.10
C ASN A 347 13.33 15.22 -27.23
N PHE A 348 14.18 15.39 -26.22
CA PHE A 348 14.52 14.32 -25.29
C PHE A 348 13.39 13.99 -24.31
N VAL A 349 12.57 14.96 -23.86
CA VAL A 349 11.35 14.66 -23.07
C VAL A 349 10.40 13.79 -23.90
N ASN A 350 10.21 14.14 -25.18
CA ASN A 350 9.36 13.40 -26.10
C ASN A 350 9.90 11.98 -26.34
N LEU A 351 11.21 11.84 -26.51
CA LEU A 351 11.87 10.53 -26.65
C LEU A 351 11.65 9.67 -25.39
N ILE A 352 11.88 10.23 -24.19
CA ILE A 352 11.65 9.51 -22.93
C ILE A 352 10.17 9.10 -22.81
N PHE A 353 9.24 10.01 -23.14
CA PHE A 353 7.81 9.69 -23.13
C PHE A 353 7.49 8.50 -24.03
N ILE A 354 8.01 8.48 -25.27
CA ILE A 354 7.81 7.37 -26.21
C ILE A 354 8.44 6.07 -25.67
N LEU A 355 9.66 6.13 -25.14
CA LEU A 355 10.34 4.96 -24.59
C LEU A 355 9.57 4.34 -23.42
N ILE A 356 9.09 5.16 -22.49
CA ILE A 356 8.30 4.69 -21.35
C ILE A 356 6.92 4.20 -21.82
N PHE A 357 6.33 4.82 -22.84
CA PHE A 357 5.07 4.37 -23.41
C PHE A 357 5.21 2.99 -24.03
N CYS A 358 6.24 2.77 -24.86
CA CYS A 358 6.58 1.45 -25.40
C CYS A 358 6.82 0.43 -24.28
N PHE A 359 7.51 0.82 -23.20
CA PHE A 359 7.71 -0.04 -22.03
C PHE A 359 6.38 -0.47 -21.37
N ASN A 360 5.43 0.45 -21.19
CA ASN A 360 4.10 0.15 -20.62
C ASN A 360 3.26 -0.76 -21.54
N ILE A 361 3.38 -0.61 -22.86
CA ILE A 361 2.71 -1.50 -23.84
C ILE A 361 3.28 -2.91 -23.74
N ILE A 362 4.60 -3.06 -23.81
CA ILE A 362 5.29 -4.36 -23.71
C ILE A 362 4.94 -5.02 -22.38
N GLY A 363 4.77 -4.22 -21.33
CA GLY A 363 4.41 -4.68 -20.00
C GLY A 363 2.95 -5.01 -19.74
N GLY A 364 2.06 -4.88 -20.73
CA GLY A 364 0.64 -5.17 -20.54
C GLY A 364 -0.05 -4.27 -19.52
N SER A 365 0.57 -3.15 -19.12
CA SER A 365 -0.01 -2.19 -18.17
C SER A 365 -1.18 -1.41 -18.76
N ILE A 366 -1.36 -1.50 -20.08
CA ILE A 366 -2.47 -0.92 -20.83
C ILE A 366 -3.42 -2.06 -21.21
N ASN A 367 -4.45 -2.27 -20.39
CA ASN A 367 -5.49 -3.26 -20.65
C ASN A 367 -6.79 -2.52 -21.03
N ILE A 368 -7.14 -2.53 -22.32
CA ILE A 368 -8.21 -1.67 -22.88
C ILE A 368 -9.58 -2.37 -22.89
N SER A 369 -9.69 -3.59 -22.38
CA SER A 369 -10.91 -4.38 -22.50
C SER A 369 -11.43 -4.82 -21.13
N PRO A 370 -12.38 -4.09 -20.50
CA PRO A 370 -13.20 -4.71 -19.48
C PRO A 370 -13.97 -5.90 -20.10
N PRO A 371 -14.40 -6.90 -19.31
CA PRO A 371 -15.23 -7.98 -19.81
C PRO A 371 -16.45 -7.42 -20.56
N SER A 372 -16.86 -8.05 -21.67
CA SER A 372 -17.96 -7.59 -22.53
C SER A 372 -19.27 -7.31 -21.78
N ASN A 373 -19.45 -7.92 -20.60
CA ASN A 373 -20.68 -7.86 -19.81
C ASN A 373 -20.57 -6.93 -18.58
N ASN A 374 -19.43 -6.26 -18.33
CA ASN A 374 -19.19 -5.46 -17.10
C ASN A 374 -20.27 -4.40 -16.83
N PHE A 375 -20.70 -3.67 -17.86
CA PHE A 375 -21.73 -2.65 -17.72
C PHE A 375 -23.14 -3.26 -17.54
N GLU A 376 -23.43 -4.34 -18.26
CA GLU A 376 -24.71 -5.05 -18.14
C GLU A 376 -24.87 -5.65 -16.73
N ASP A 377 -23.82 -6.29 -16.21
CA ASP A 377 -23.77 -6.83 -14.86
C ASP A 377 -23.93 -5.72 -13.81
N PHE A 378 -23.28 -4.56 -14.00
CA PHE A 378 -23.44 -3.39 -13.14
C PHE A 378 -24.91 -2.93 -13.06
N ILE A 379 -25.58 -2.75 -14.21
CA ILE A 379 -26.99 -2.34 -14.27
C ILE A 379 -27.90 -3.40 -13.63
N LYS A 380 -27.69 -4.68 -13.94
CA LYS A 380 -28.46 -5.78 -13.33
C LYS A 380 -28.31 -5.79 -11.81
N LEU A 381 -27.10 -5.61 -11.28
CA LEU A 381 -26.83 -5.63 -9.85
C LEU A 381 -27.42 -4.41 -9.12
N ILE A 382 -27.60 -3.26 -9.78
CA ILE A 382 -28.28 -2.09 -9.19
C ILE A 382 -29.78 -2.34 -9.06
N PHE A 383 -30.43 -2.77 -10.14
CA PHE A 383 -31.90 -2.78 -10.19
C PHE A 383 -32.52 -4.12 -9.78
N ILE A 384 -31.81 -5.24 -9.90
CA ILE A 384 -32.37 -6.57 -9.73
C ILE A 384 -31.85 -7.24 -8.45
N LYS A 385 -32.68 -7.26 -7.40
CA LYS A 385 -32.35 -7.90 -6.12
C LYS A 385 -31.96 -9.37 -6.27
N HIS A 386 -32.65 -10.12 -7.12
CA HIS A 386 -32.34 -11.54 -7.36
C HIS A 386 -30.90 -11.73 -7.85
N LYS A 387 -30.42 -10.88 -8.77
CA LYS A 387 -29.05 -10.97 -9.31
C LYS A 387 -27.99 -10.70 -8.24
N ARG A 388 -28.28 -9.81 -7.28
CA ARG A 388 -27.41 -9.58 -6.12
C ARG A 388 -27.31 -10.81 -5.22
N VAL A 389 -28.45 -11.45 -4.91
CA VAL A 389 -28.49 -12.65 -4.08
C VAL A 389 -27.76 -13.81 -4.77
N GLU A 390 -27.98 -13.99 -6.08
CA GLU A 390 -27.31 -14.99 -6.91
C GLU A 390 -25.79 -14.78 -6.90
N LEU A 391 -25.31 -13.55 -7.12
CA LEU A 391 -23.88 -13.25 -7.07
C LEU A 391 -23.27 -13.47 -5.68
N GLN A 392 -23.99 -13.10 -4.61
CA GLN A 392 -23.56 -13.35 -3.24
C GLN A 392 -23.41 -14.86 -2.98
N GLN A 393 -24.42 -15.66 -3.32
CA GLN A 393 -24.39 -17.11 -3.16
C GLN A 393 -23.25 -17.77 -3.96
N LEU A 394 -23.02 -17.33 -5.20
CA LEU A 394 -21.89 -17.78 -6.02
C LEU A 394 -20.55 -17.43 -5.37
N THR A 395 -20.43 -16.21 -4.83
CA THR A 395 -19.21 -15.76 -4.15
C THR A 395 -18.97 -16.58 -2.89
N ASP A 396 -20.00 -16.79 -2.07
CA ASP A 396 -19.89 -17.56 -0.83
C ASP A 396 -19.54 -19.03 -1.12
N ASN A 397 -20.17 -19.64 -2.14
CA ASN A 397 -19.80 -20.98 -2.60
C ASN A 397 -18.35 -21.05 -3.09
N SER A 398 -17.90 -20.04 -3.83
CA SER A 398 -16.51 -19.99 -4.32
C SER A 398 -15.51 -19.86 -3.18
N ILE A 399 -15.80 -19.03 -2.18
CA ILE A 399 -15.00 -18.89 -0.95
C ILE A 399 -14.96 -20.22 -0.19
N ARG A 400 -16.12 -20.89 -0.02
CA ARG A 400 -16.19 -22.19 0.65
C ARG A 400 -15.40 -23.28 -0.08
N ASN A 401 -15.46 -23.30 -1.40
CA ASN A 401 -14.69 -24.23 -2.24
C ASN A 401 -13.19 -23.91 -2.24
N GLN A 402 -12.82 -22.65 -2.01
CA GLN A 402 -11.42 -22.23 -1.97
C GLN A 402 -10.74 -22.56 -0.63
N PHE A 403 -11.46 -22.41 0.48
CA PHE A 403 -10.90 -22.60 1.82
C PHE A 403 -11.16 -23.97 2.44
N GLU A 404 -12.25 -24.64 2.04
CA GLU A 404 -12.59 -26.02 2.45
C GLU A 404 -12.48 -26.26 3.97
N ILE A 405 -12.99 -25.32 4.78
CA ILE A 405 -12.97 -25.43 6.24
C ILE A 405 -13.78 -26.66 6.69
N LYS A 406 -13.17 -27.49 7.55
CA LYS A 406 -13.79 -28.71 8.08
C LYS A 406 -15.16 -28.39 8.72
N PRO A 407 -16.21 -29.19 8.47
CA PRO A 407 -17.54 -28.98 9.07
C PRO A 407 -17.52 -28.90 10.60
N SER A 408 -16.63 -29.66 11.26
CA SER A 408 -16.46 -29.62 12.71
C SER A 408 -15.97 -28.26 13.22
N ILE A 409 -15.09 -27.57 12.48
CA ILE A 409 -14.64 -26.20 12.80
C ILE A 409 -15.81 -25.24 12.66
N ILE A 410 -16.56 -25.32 11.56
CA ILE A 410 -17.73 -24.46 11.32
C ILE A 410 -18.76 -24.61 12.45
N GLN A 411 -19.07 -25.85 12.84
CA GLN A 411 -20.00 -26.15 13.93
C GLN A 411 -19.48 -25.66 15.29
N ALA A 412 -18.18 -25.76 15.56
CA ALA A 412 -17.59 -25.32 16.82
C ALA A 412 -17.44 -23.79 16.94
N VAL A 413 -17.29 -23.09 15.82
CA VAL A 413 -17.38 -21.63 15.74
C VAL A 413 -18.83 -21.20 15.94
N ALA A 414 -19.78 -21.76 15.18
CA ALA A 414 -21.19 -21.38 15.20
C ALA A 414 -21.36 -19.84 15.20
N ASP A 415 -22.07 -19.27 16.17
CA ASP A 415 -22.30 -17.82 16.32
C ASP A 415 -21.27 -17.12 17.22
N LYS A 416 -20.21 -17.82 17.65
CA LYS A 416 -19.18 -17.26 18.52
C LYS A 416 -18.28 -16.29 17.75
N PRO A 417 -17.82 -15.19 18.38
CA PRO A 417 -16.84 -14.33 17.75
C PRO A 417 -15.55 -15.07 17.42
N VAL A 418 -15.01 -14.84 16.23
CA VAL A 418 -13.82 -15.53 15.72
C VAL A 418 -12.88 -14.57 15.00
N THR A 419 -11.59 -14.77 15.21
CA THR A 419 -10.51 -14.10 14.46
C THR A 419 -9.84 -15.11 13.53
N ILE A 420 -9.34 -14.63 12.39
CA ILE A 420 -8.67 -15.45 11.38
C ILE A 420 -7.24 -14.95 11.26
N ILE A 421 -6.27 -15.84 11.41
CA ILE A 421 -4.83 -15.55 11.36
C ILE A 421 -4.20 -16.53 10.36
N PRO A 422 -3.32 -16.09 9.44
CA PRO A 422 -2.65 -14.78 9.42
C PRO A 422 -3.19 -13.77 8.40
N CYS A 423 -3.87 -14.19 7.33
CA CYS A 423 -4.29 -13.24 6.29
C CYS A 423 -5.52 -13.62 5.43
N ASP A 424 -6.09 -14.82 5.54
CA ASP A 424 -7.25 -15.28 4.74
C ASP A 424 -8.60 -14.71 5.25
N LEU A 425 -8.66 -13.39 5.47
CA LEU A 425 -9.74 -12.71 6.17
C LEU A 425 -11.08 -12.80 5.44
N MET A 426 -11.07 -12.81 4.10
CA MET A 426 -12.31 -12.86 3.31
C MET A 426 -13.12 -14.15 3.55
N MET A 427 -12.48 -15.19 4.11
CA MET A 427 -13.16 -16.42 4.54
C MET A 427 -14.38 -16.12 5.42
N SER A 428 -14.31 -15.09 6.27
CA SER A 428 -15.43 -14.67 7.10
C SER A 428 -16.69 -14.35 6.29
N GLN A 429 -16.57 -13.81 5.07
CA GLN A 429 -17.72 -13.53 4.22
C GLN A 429 -18.43 -14.82 3.79
N GLY A 430 -17.68 -15.79 3.25
CA GLY A 430 -18.28 -17.02 2.69
C GLY A 430 -18.81 -17.98 3.74
N TYR A 431 -18.31 -17.94 4.97
CA TYR A 431 -18.86 -18.73 6.09
C TYR A 431 -19.77 -17.93 7.03
N HIS A 432 -19.99 -16.64 6.75
CA HIS A 432 -20.78 -15.72 7.58
C HIS A 432 -20.37 -15.67 9.06
N PHE A 433 -19.06 -15.75 9.32
CA PHE A 433 -18.55 -15.71 10.69
C PHE A 433 -18.78 -14.35 11.35
N LYS A 434 -19.04 -14.36 12.66
CA LYS A 434 -18.98 -13.17 13.51
C LYS A 434 -17.51 -12.77 13.72
N PHE A 435 -16.96 -12.11 12.71
CA PHE A 435 -15.54 -11.83 12.64
C PHE A 435 -15.11 -10.66 13.53
N ILE A 436 -13.98 -10.81 14.22
CA ILE A 436 -13.27 -9.72 14.88
C ILE A 436 -11.88 -9.64 14.25
N PRO A 437 -11.55 -8.56 13.51
CA PRO A 437 -10.22 -8.40 12.96
C PRO A 437 -9.18 -8.17 14.06
N GLN A 438 -7.96 -8.62 13.82
CA GLN A 438 -6.79 -8.12 14.54
C GLN A 438 -6.64 -6.60 14.29
N VAL A 439 -6.08 -5.86 15.25
CA VAL A 439 -5.78 -4.43 15.06
C VAL A 439 -4.91 -4.22 13.82
N ILE A 440 -3.93 -5.09 13.58
CA ILE A 440 -3.21 -5.22 12.32
C ILE A 440 -3.78 -6.46 11.63
N PRO A 441 -4.67 -6.33 10.63
CA PRO A 441 -5.45 -7.46 10.13
C PRO A 441 -4.65 -8.54 9.40
N GLN A 442 -3.48 -8.21 8.85
CA GLN A 442 -2.59 -9.17 8.19
C GLN A 442 -1.31 -9.31 8.99
N ALA A 443 -1.06 -10.50 9.53
CA ALA A 443 0.04 -10.76 10.47
C ALA A 443 1.41 -10.28 9.95
N TYR A 444 1.71 -10.53 8.66
CA TYR A 444 2.97 -10.10 8.04
C TYR A 444 3.19 -8.58 8.04
N SER A 445 2.11 -7.79 8.21
CA SER A 445 2.10 -6.34 8.26
C SER A 445 2.39 -5.75 9.64
N ALA A 446 2.57 -6.58 10.67
CA ALA A 446 3.00 -6.16 12.01
C ALA A 446 4.50 -5.82 12.03
N TYR A 447 4.96 -4.95 11.12
CA TYR A 447 6.37 -4.72 10.78
C TYR A 447 7.27 -4.21 11.93
N THR A 448 6.69 -3.79 13.05
CA THR A 448 7.43 -3.19 14.17
C THR A 448 6.92 -3.71 15.51
N PRO A 449 7.74 -3.64 16.58
CA PRO A 449 7.34 -4.03 17.93
C PRO A 449 6.09 -3.31 18.43
N TYR A 450 5.88 -2.06 17.99
CA TYR A 450 4.67 -1.32 18.34
C TYR A 450 3.42 -1.97 17.75
N LEU A 451 3.49 -2.40 16.48
CA LEU A 451 2.37 -2.97 15.75
C LEU A 451 2.01 -4.35 16.29
N ASP A 452 3.00 -5.24 16.42
CA ASP A 452 2.83 -6.56 17.02
C ASP A 452 2.20 -6.46 18.42
N LYS A 453 2.71 -5.55 19.26
CA LYS A 453 2.15 -5.28 20.59
C LYS A 453 0.69 -4.84 20.58
N GLN A 454 0.15 -4.22 19.53
CA GLN A 454 -1.28 -3.90 19.49
C GLN A 454 -2.14 -5.15 19.33
N ASN A 455 -1.73 -6.10 18.50
CA ASN A 455 -2.41 -7.38 18.33
C ASN A 455 -2.36 -8.19 19.63
N ALA A 456 -1.18 -8.32 20.26
CA ALA A 456 -1.02 -8.96 21.56
C ALA A 456 -1.91 -8.32 22.65
N LYS A 457 -1.94 -6.99 22.74
CA LYS A 457 -2.81 -6.27 23.69
C LYS A 457 -4.29 -6.54 23.46
N GLN A 458 -4.73 -6.61 22.21
CA GLN A 458 -6.11 -6.93 21.88
C GLN A 458 -6.47 -8.31 22.42
N ILE A 459 -5.60 -9.31 22.18
CA ILE A 459 -5.81 -10.67 22.69
C ILE A 459 -5.88 -10.69 24.22
N LEU A 460 -4.96 -10.02 24.91
CA LEU A 460 -4.92 -10.00 26.38
C LEU A 460 -6.15 -9.31 27.00
N SER A 461 -6.65 -8.24 26.37
CA SER A 461 -7.70 -7.40 26.96
C SER A 461 -9.12 -7.74 26.51
N ASP A 462 -9.30 -8.29 25.30
CA ASP A 462 -10.61 -8.56 24.73
C ASP A 462 -11.07 -10.00 25.01
N ASN A 463 -11.87 -10.14 26.07
CA ASN A 463 -12.48 -11.42 26.42
C ASN A 463 -13.51 -11.91 25.38
N ALA A 464 -13.92 -11.09 24.41
CA ALA A 464 -14.79 -11.55 23.31
C ALA A 464 -14.04 -12.40 22.28
N LEU A 465 -12.71 -12.35 22.22
CA LEU A 465 -11.88 -13.14 21.31
C LEU A 465 -11.80 -14.61 21.76
N GLN A 466 -12.89 -15.34 21.58
CA GLN A 466 -13.03 -16.71 22.09
C GLN A 466 -12.41 -17.77 21.18
N LYS A 467 -12.38 -17.51 19.87
CA LYS A 467 -11.95 -18.47 18.83
C LYS A 467 -10.95 -17.83 17.87
N ILE A 468 -9.96 -18.62 17.46
CA ILE A 468 -9.05 -18.27 16.36
C ILE A 468 -9.06 -19.41 15.35
N ILE A 469 -9.34 -19.10 14.09
CA ILE A 469 -8.99 -19.98 12.97
C ILE A 469 -7.57 -19.63 12.57
N TYR A 470 -6.65 -20.57 12.75
CA TYR A 470 -5.22 -20.36 12.54
C TYR A 470 -4.71 -21.26 11.41
N THR A 471 -3.89 -20.70 10.52
CA THR A 471 -3.06 -21.45 9.56
C THR A 471 -1.59 -21.07 9.70
N PHE A 472 -0.71 -22.06 9.64
CA PHE A 472 0.74 -21.91 9.75
C PHE A 472 1.36 -21.58 8.38
N GLU A 473 1.08 -20.37 7.90
CA GLU A 473 1.55 -19.88 6.59
C GLU A 473 2.05 -18.43 6.71
N ASP A 474 2.94 -18.01 5.82
CA ASP A 474 3.44 -16.63 5.74
C ASP A 474 3.90 -16.33 4.31
N ILE A 475 4.22 -15.07 4.03
CA ILE A 475 4.70 -14.60 2.73
C ILE A 475 6.23 -14.61 2.67
N ASP A 476 6.77 -14.48 1.45
CA ASP A 476 8.20 -14.28 1.18
C ASP A 476 9.16 -15.28 1.86
N ASN A 477 8.71 -16.51 2.09
CA ASN A 477 9.49 -17.55 2.79
C ASN A 477 9.98 -17.08 4.19
N ARG A 478 9.15 -16.31 4.89
CA ARG A 478 9.35 -16.00 6.32
C ARG A 478 8.97 -17.22 7.16
N TYR A 479 9.56 -17.34 8.35
CA TYR A 479 9.15 -18.35 9.32
C TYR A 479 7.89 -17.86 10.05
N PRO A 480 6.73 -18.54 9.94
CA PRO A 480 5.43 -17.94 10.30
C PRO A 480 5.32 -17.39 11.73
N LEU A 481 5.96 -18.05 12.71
CA LEU A 481 5.95 -17.59 14.10
C LEU A 481 6.64 -16.23 14.29
N PHE A 482 7.46 -15.80 13.33
CA PHE A 482 8.32 -14.63 13.46
C PHE A 482 7.77 -13.37 12.79
N SER A 483 6.57 -13.42 12.21
CA SER A 483 5.92 -12.23 11.64
C SER A 483 5.27 -11.33 12.71
N GLU A 484 4.70 -11.94 13.75
CA GLU A 484 4.17 -11.25 14.94
C GLU A 484 4.54 -12.04 16.23
N PRO A 485 5.84 -12.10 16.60
CA PRO A 485 6.32 -12.95 17.69
C PRO A 485 5.60 -12.74 19.03
N TYR A 486 5.38 -11.50 19.46
CA TYR A 486 4.75 -11.23 20.75
C TYR A 486 3.26 -11.55 20.73
N THR A 487 2.60 -11.39 19.58
CA THR A 487 1.24 -11.87 19.37
C THR A 487 1.19 -13.39 19.42
N PHE A 488 2.15 -14.10 18.81
CA PHE A 488 2.23 -15.55 18.89
C PHE A 488 2.43 -16.05 20.32
N ASP A 489 3.34 -15.44 21.08
CA ASP A 489 3.57 -15.73 22.50
C ASP A 489 2.28 -15.57 23.33
N THR A 490 1.52 -14.53 23.03
CA THR A 490 0.22 -14.28 23.65
C THR A 490 -0.79 -15.35 23.25
N ILE A 491 -0.81 -15.78 21.98
CA ILE A 491 -1.67 -16.89 21.51
C ILE A 491 -1.31 -18.19 22.23
N LEU A 492 -0.02 -18.50 22.33
CA LEU A 492 0.50 -19.69 23.02
C LEU A 492 0.05 -19.74 24.48
N SER A 493 0.11 -18.61 25.17
CA SER A 493 -0.37 -18.48 26.55
C SER A 493 -1.90 -18.59 26.66
N CYS A 494 -2.64 -17.88 25.80
CA CYS A 494 -4.08 -17.68 25.97
C CYS A 494 -4.97 -18.68 25.23
N TYR A 495 -4.44 -19.51 24.33
CA TYR A 495 -5.22 -20.44 23.52
C TYR A 495 -4.65 -21.85 23.53
N LYS A 496 -5.51 -22.83 23.24
CA LYS A 496 -5.14 -24.21 22.95
C LYS A 496 -5.86 -24.70 21.70
N THR A 497 -5.33 -25.73 21.07
CA THR A 497 -6.04 -26.43 19.98
C THR A 497 -7.34 -27.02 20.50
N GLN A 498 -8.45 -26.72 19.83
CA GLN A 498 -9.73 -27.38 20.07
C GLN A 498 -10.00 -28.43 18.98
N ILE A 499 -9.79 -28.06 17.71
CA ILE A 499 -9.98 -28.97 16.58
C ILE A 499 -8.74 -28.86 15.69
N PRO A 500 -7.93 -29.93 15.59
CA PRO A 500 -6.79 -29.96 14.69
C PRO A 500 -7.25 -30.08 13.22
N GLY A 501 -6.70 -29.22 12.37
CA GLY A 501 -6.85 -29.28 10.92
C GLY A 501 -5.52 -29.38 10.20
N ASN A 502 -5.59 -29.77 8.92
CA ASN A 502 -4.40 -29.98 8.09
C ASN A 502 -3.83 -28.64 7.60
N ARG A 503 -4.71 -27.67 7.31
CA ARG A 503 -4.35 -26.29 6.94
C ARG A 503 -4.89 -25.29 7.96
N TYR A 504 -6.19 -25.37 8.25
CA TYR A 504 -6.85 -24.51 9.24
C TYR A 504 -7.19 -25.28 10.51
N SER A 505 -6.67 -24.83 11.65
CA SER A 505 -7.04 -25.33 12.98
C SER A 505 -7.92 -24.34 13.72
N LEU A 506 -8.76 -24.87 14.61
CA LEU A 506 -9.54 -24.04 15.53
C LEU A 506 -8.87 -24.02 16.89
N PHE A 507 -8.47 -22.84 17.33
CA PHE A 507 -7.99 -22.59 18.68
C PHE A 507 -9.11 -22.00 19.53
N THR A 508 -9.15 -22.40 20.80
CA THR A 508 -10.09 -21.88 21.80
C THR A 508 -9.34 -21.20 22.92
N ARG A 509 -9.88 -20.08 23.40
CA ARG A 509 -9.32 -19.35 24.54
C ARG A 509 -9.33 -20.25 25.79
N LYS A 510 -8.24 -20.21 26.56
CA LYS A 510 -8.09 -20.82 27.88
C LYS A 510 -8.62 -19.86 28.95
N ASP A 511 -9.03 -20.40 30.09
CA ASP A 511 -9.42 -19.57 31.25
C ASP A 511 -8.22 -18.82 31.84
N SER A 512 -7.02 -19.41 31.78
CA SER A 512 -5.76 -18.89 32.32
C SER A 512 -4.99 -18.01 31.33
N CYS A 513 -5.65 -17.05 30.68
CA CYS A 513 -5.00 -16.14 29.73
C CYS A 513 -4.26 -15.02 30.49
N GLN A 514 -2.94 -14.98 30.36
CA GLN A 514 -2.08 -13.93 30.92
C GLN A 514 -0.86 -13.69 30.05
N ASN A 515 -0.21 -12.54 30.20
CA ASN A 515 1.06 -12.28 29.55
C ASN A 515 2.14 -13.21 30.12
N LEU A 516 2.99 -13.78 29.27
CA LEU A 516 4.06 -14.68 29.72
C LEU A 516 5.09 -13.91 30.55
N ASN A 517 5.55 -14.51 31.64
CA ASN A 517 6.63 -13.94 32.43
C ASN A 517 7.95 -14.61 32.03
N LEU A 518 8.78 -13.86 31.31
CA LEU A 518 10.03 -14.36 30.74
C LEU A 518 11.22 -13.97 31.62
N ALA A 519 11.91 -14.97 32.16
CA ALA A 519 13.13 -14.77 32.93
C ALA A 519 14.36 -14.80 32.01
N SER A 520 15.21 -13.79 32.09
CA SER A 520 16.46 -13.75 31.32
C SER A 520 17.43 -14.83 31.79
N ILE A 521 17.98 -15.59 30.84
CA ILE A 521 18.93 -16.67 31.08
C ILE A 521 20.37 -16.17 30.87
N SER A 522 20.63 -15.64 29.68
CA SER A 522 21.97 -15.22 29.27
C SER A 522 21.90 -14.29 28.07
N ALA A 523 23.00 -13.57 27.83
CA ALA A 523 23.18 -12.71 26.67
C ALA A 523 24.49 -13.08 25.96
N ILE A 524 24.46 -13.19 24.63
CA ILE A 524 25.62 -13.54 23.80
C ILE A 524 25.79 -12.50 22.71
N LYS A 525 27.05 -12.17 22.38
CA LYS A 525 27.40 -11.39 21.20
C LYS A 525 27.83 -12.34 20.08
N SER A 526 27.26 -12.19 18.90
CA SER A 526 27.61 -12.99 17.73
C SER A 526 27.80 -12.13 16.49
N GLU A 527 28.21 -12.76 15.39
CA GLU A 527 28.42 -12.13 14.09
C GLU A 527 27.63 -12.90 13.03
N PHE A 528 27.31 -12.25 11.92
CA PHE A 528 26.68 -12.93 10.78
C PHE A 528 27.52 -14.14 10.31
N ASN A 529 26.84 -15.14 9.77
CA ASN A 529 27.40 -16.39 9.25
C ASN A 529 28.02 -17.33 10.30
N LYS A 530 27.85 -17.07 11.60
CA LYS A 530 28.24 -17.98 12.68
C LYS A 530 27.02 -18.67 13.28
N TRP A 531 27.17 -19.97 13.56
CA TRP A 531 26.20 -20.73 14.35
C TRP A 531 26.28 -20.31 15.82
N VAL A 532 25.13 -20.07 16.43
CA VAL A 532 24.96 -19.73 17.84
C VAL A 532 24.16 -20.84 18.50
N ASN A 533 24.79 -21.54 19.44
CA ASN A 533 24.12 -22.59 20.22
C ASN A 533 23.14 -21.97 21.22
N LEU A 534 21.96 -22.57 21.32
CA LEU A 534 20.94 -22.19 22.29
C LEU A 534 21.30 -22.76 23.68
N PRO A 535 21.08 -21.99 24.76
CA PRO A 535 21.12 -22.54 26.11
C PRO A 535 20.09 -23.67 26.27
N PRO A 536 20.36 -24.74 27.04
CA PRO A 536 19.45 -25.89 27.16
C PRO A 536 18.03 -25.58 27.64
N ASN A 537 17.85 -24.49 28.40
CA ASN A 537 16.57 -24.08 28.99
C ASN A 537 15.96 -22.84 28.31
N ALA A 538 16.46 -22.44 27.14
CA ALA A 538 15.94 -21.29 26.42
C ALA A 538 14.64 -21.65 25.66
N ASP A 539 13.56 -20.96 25.99
CA ASP A 539 12.28 -21.07 25.29
C ASP A 539 12.10 -19.95 24.25
N PHE A 540 12.65 -18.76 24.54
CA PHE A 540 12.55 -17.55 23.70
C PHE A 540 13.90 -16.87 23.52
N MET A 541 14.01 -16.04 22.48
CA MET A 541 15.17 -15.16 22.29
C MET A 541 14.81 -13.79 21.69
N ASP A 542 15.59 -12.77 22.04
CA ASP A 542 15.62 -11.49 21.33
C ASP A 542 16.93 -11.35 20.56
N ILE A 543 16.85 -10.97 19.29
CA ILE A 543 18.01 -10.65 18.46
C ILE A 543 18.02 -9.14 18.22
N HIS A 544 19.06 -8.47 18.68
CA HIS A 544 19.27 -7.04 18.47
C HIS A 544 20.28 -6.79 17.35
N ILE A 545 19.77 -6.57 16.14
CA ILE A 545 20.57 -6.20 14.97
C ILE A 545 20.47 -4.69 14.76
N SER A 546 21.56 -3.96 15.01
CA SER A 546 21.58 -2.50 14.82
C SER A 546 21.78 -2.13 13.36
N GLN A 547 20.94 -1.20 12.87
CA GLN A 547 21.13 -0.54 11.59
C GLN A 547 22.32 0.42 11.65
N THR A 548 23.00 0.58 10.52
CA THR A 548 24.03 1.61 10.36
C THR A 548 23.40 2.99 10.12
N PHE A 549 24.16 4.06 10.30
CA PHE A 549 23.73 5.40 9.88
C PHE A 549 23.43 5.44 8.37
N LEU A 550 24.24 4.75 7.56
CA LEU A 550 24.05 4.68 6.10
C LEU A 550 22.73 3.98 5.73
N SER A 551 22.28 3.00 6.50
CA SER A 551 20.98 2.34 6.31
C SER A 551 19.82 3.33 6.33
N HIS A 552 19.86 4.34 7.21
CA HIS A 552 18.80 5.34 7.30
C HIS A 552 18.70 6.16 6.00
N ILE A 553 19.85 6.54 5.43
CA ILE A 553 19.91 7.26 4.15
C ILE A 553 19.40 6.37 3.01
N ILE A 554 19.84 5.11 2.96
CA ILE A 554 19.41 4.13 1.96
C ILE A 554 17.89 3.91 2.03
N ASN A 555 17.33 3.76 3.24
CA ASN A 555 15.90 3.54 3.44
C ASN A 555 15.05 4.75 3.01
N ILE A 556 15.56 5.97 3.18
CA ILE A 556 14.88 7.19 2.70
C ILE A 556 14.91 7.24 1.16
N LEU A 557 16.07 7.01 0.54
CA LEU A 557 16.27 7.21 -0.90
C LEU A 557 15.76 6.06 -1.77
N TYR A 558 15.86 4.82 -1.29
CA TYR A 558 15.56 3.62 -2.09
C TYR A 558 15.02 2.47 -1.23
N LYS A 559 15.81 1.41 -1.02
CA LYS A 559 15.48 0.23 -0.22
C LYS A 559 16.78 -0.48 0.22
N PRO A 560 16.74 -1.35 1.23
CA PRO A 560 17.90 -2.09 1.70
C PRO A 560 18.64 -2.83 0.59
N LEU A 561 19.96 -2.97 0.73
CA LEU A 561 20.83 -3.61 -0.25
C LEU A 561 21.13 -5.08 0.09
N CYS A 562 20.73 -5.53 1.27
CA CYS A 562 20.86 -6.91 1.70
C CYS A 562 19.58 -7.44 2.36
N HIS A 563 19.28 -8.71 2.12
CA HIS A 563 18.28 -9.47 2.86
C HIS A 563 18.96 -10.20 4.01
N ILE A 564 18.28 -10.29 5.15
CA ILE A 564 18.71 -11.10 6.29
C ILE A 564 17.89 -12.38 6.31
N TYR A 565 18.56 -13.48 6.62
CA TYR A 565 17.94 -14.78 6.78
C TYR A 565 18.33 -15.44 8.09
N ILE A 566 17.47 -16.32 8.57
CA ILE A 566 17.74 -17.20 9.69
C ILE A 566 17.65 -18.67 9.26
N SER A 567 18.59 -19.48 9.72
CA SER A 567 18.57 -20.93 9.60
C SER A 567 18.66 -21.55 10.99
N PHE A 568 18.05 -22.72 11.16
CA PHE A 568 18.08 -23.48 12.40
C PHE A 568 18.78 -24.82 12.20
N LYS A 569 19.48 -25.29 13.22
CA LYS A 569 19.94 -26.67 13.34
C LYS A 569 19.15 -27.36 14.44
N LEU A 570 18.53 -28.48 14.11
CA LEU A 570 17.58 -29.18 14.98
C LEU A 570 18.26 -30.31 15.79
N SER A 571 17.51 -30.92 16.70
CA SER A 571 17.99 -31.97 17.60
C SER A 571 18.50 -33.24 16.91
N ASP A 572 18.01 -33.51 15.71
CA ASP A 572 18.44 -34.60 14.82
C ASP A 572 19.62 -34.21 13.90
N ASN A 573 20.20 -33.02 14.10
CA ASN A 573 21.22 -32.38 13.27
C ASN A 573 20.77 -31.88 11.89
N THR A 574 19.48 -31.97 11.55
CA THR A 574 18.99 -31.37 10.30
C THR A 574 19.12 -29.85 10.33
N VAL A 575 19.38 -29.25 9.17
CA VAL A 575 19.45 -27.80 9.00
C VAL A 575 18.28 -27.35 8.13
N VAL A 576 17.48 -26.42 8.65
CA VAL A 576 16.27 -25.91 8.00
C VAL A 576 16.38 -24.41 7.72
N GLY A 577 15.61 -23.94 6.75
CA GLY A 577 15.73 -22.60 6.17
C GLY A 577 16.71 -22.57 4.97
N PRO A 578 17.26 -21.40 4.61
CA PRO A 578 17.09 -20.10 5.26
C PRO A 578 15.68 -19.52 5.09
N TYR A 579 15.14 -18.96 6.18
CA TYR A 579 13.89 -18.18 6.18
C TYR A 579 14.22 -16.70 6.13
N ARG A 580 13.45 -15.92 5.37
CA ARG A 580 13.57 -14.45 5.36
C ARG A 580 13.31 -13.94 6.78
N PHE A 581 14.21 -13.11 7.28
CA PHE A 581 14.17 -12.62 8.66
C PHE A 581 14.03 -11.10 8.69
N ILE A 582 13.09 -10.59 9.47
CA ILE A 582 12.81 -9.16 9.61
C ILE A 582 13.36 -8.68 10.96
N PRO A 583 14.50 -7.95 11.00
CA PRO A 583 15.14 -7.57 12.26
C PRO A 583 14.34 -6.59 13.13
N ALA A 584 13.32 -5.94 12.57
CA ALA A 584 12.54 -4.96 13.31
C ALA A 584 11.73 -5.61 14.44
N VAL A 585 11.16 -6.80 14.20
CA VAL A 585 10.34 -7.57 15.16
C VAL A 585 11.13 -8.65 15.89
N SER A 586 12.45 -8.74 15.67
CA SER A 586 13.26 -9.77 16.31
C SER A 586 13.53 -9.54 17.81
N GLN A 587 12.95 -8.48 18.38
CA GLN A 587 13.08 -8.09 19.79
C GLN A 587 11.80 -8.37 20.58
N ASP A 588 10.84 -9.06 19.96
CA ASP A 588 9.52 -9.35 20.50
C ASP A 588 9.42 -10.80 21.03
N HIS A 589 10.52 -11.34 21.56
CA HIS A 589 10.60 -12.68 22.14
C HIS A 589 10.29 -13.80 21.14
N LEU A 590 11.23 -14.07 20.25
CA LEU A 590 11.11 -15.14 19.26
C LEU A 590 11.02 -16.51 19.95
N PHE A 591 9.92 -17.24 19.78
CA PHE A 591 9.79 -18.62 20.24
C PHE A 591 10.80 -19.54 19.55
N ILE A 592 11.66 -20.22 20.34
CA ILE A 592 12.77 -21.04 19.84
C ILE A 592 12.89 -22.42 20.48
N LYS A 593 11.99 -22.79 21.40
CA LYS A 593 12.05 -24.09 22.08
C LYS A 593 11.97 -25.27 21.10
N TYR A 594 11.01 -25.22 20.18
CA TYR A 594 10.73 -26.25 19.18
C TYR A 594 10.65 -25.63 17.79
N PHE A 595 11.08 -26.40 16.79
CA PHE A 595 10.86 -26.05 15.39
C PHE A 595 9.51 -26.56 14.93
N ILE A 596 8.72 -25.68 14.32
CA ILE A 596 7.39 -25.97 13.80
C ILE A 596 7.50 -25.99 12.29
N SER A 597 7.42 -27.17 11.69
CA SER A 597 7.59 -27.31 10.24
C SER A 597 6.29 -27.16 9.45
N ASN A 598 5.15 -27.42 10.09
CA ASN A 598 3.84 -27.46 9.46
C ASN A 598 2.70 -27.27 10.49
N GLN A 599 1.45 -27.27 10.01
CA GLN A 599 0.26 -27.08 10.84
C GLN A 599 0.06 -28.16 11.92
N ASN A 600 0.46 -29.41 11.67
CA ASN A 600 0.34 -30.48 12.67
C ASN A 600 1.30 -30.25 13.83
N ASP A 601 2.56 -29.91 13.56
CA ASP A 601 3.54 -29.55 14.60
C ASP A 601 3.02 -28.38 15.46
N LEU A 602 2.35 -27.41 14.84
CA LEU A 602 1.72 -26.30 15.57
C LEU A 602 0.57 -26.79 16.44
N ASN A 603 -0.26 -27.71 15.94
CA ASN A 603 -1.35 -28.30 16.72
C ASN A 603 -0.83 -29.05 17.95
N ASP A 604 0.27 -29.80 17.79
CA ASP A 604 0.95 -30.56 18.85
C ASP A 604 1.48 -29.59 19.91
N LEU A 605 2.17 -28.52 19.50
CA LEU A 605 2.63 -27.44 20.40
C LEU A 605 1.47 -26.83 21.18
N MET A 606 0.40 -26.44 20.49
CA MET A 606 -0.76 -25.77 21.09
C MET A 606 -1.63 -26.71 21.94
N SER A 607 -1.42 -28.02 21.86
CA SER A 607 -2.08 -29.04 22.70
C SER A 607 -1.20 -29.51 23.87
N GLY A 608 0.08 -29.13 23.90
CA GLY A 608 1.09 -29.61 24.87
C GLY A 608 1.66 -31.00 24.54
N GLU A 609 1.40 -31.53 23.34
CA GLU A 609 1.83 -32.85 22.88
C GLU A 609 3.21 -32.77 22.19
N THR A 610 4.21 -32.24 22.90
CA THR A 610 5.49 -31.82 22.29
C THR A 610 6.50 -32.95 22.03
N TYR A 611 6.13 -34.20 22.23
CA TYR A 611 7.04 -35.35 22.19
C TYR A 611 7.62 -35.65 20.79
N ASN A 612 6.90 -35.30 19.73
CA ASN A 612 7.34 -35.44 18.34
C ASN A 612 8.09 -34.20 17.81
N LEU A 613 8.11 -33.11 18.57
CA LEU A 613 8.67 -31.85 18.10
C LEU A 613 10.19 -31.84 18.24
N LEU A 614 10.87 -31.48 17.15
CA LEU A 614 12.31 -31.31 17.15
C LEU A 614 12.69 -30.01 17.87
N LYS A 615 13.65 -30.11 18.81
CA LYS A 615 14.19 -28.92 19.48
C LYS A 615 15.14 -28.17 18.55
N ILE A 616 15.12 -26.85 18.63
CA ILE A 616 16.16 -26.04 17.99
C ILE A 616 17.40 -26.13 18.89
N GLN A 617 18.56 -26.48 18.31
CA GLN A 617 19.83 -26.54 19.04
C GLN A 617 20.68 -25.29 18.81
N SER A 618 20.64 -24.76 17.60
CA SER A 618 21.39 -23.56 17.23
C SER A 618 20.71 -22.84 16.07
N PHE A 619 21.04 -21.57 15.92
CA PHE A 619 20.61 -20.78 14.78
C PHE A 619 21.80 -20.06 14.14
N LYS A 620 21.61 -19.62 12.89
CA LYS A 620 22.59 -18.84 12.15
C LYS A 620 21.88 -17.74 11.38
N ILE A 621 22.33 -16.50 11.58
CA ILE A 621 21.88 -15.36 10.80
C ILE A 621 22.84 -15.12 9.63
N THR A 622 22.32 -15.07 8.41
CA THR A 622 23.10 -14.81 7.20
C THR A 622 22.55 -13.58 6.47
N THR A 623 23.38 -12.99 5.62
CA THR A 623 23.01 -11.84 4.77
C THR A 623 23.25 -12.19 3.32
N THR A 624 22.32 -11.89 2.42
CA THR A 624 22.55 -11.95 0.96
C THR A 624 22.48 -10.56 0.36
N GLY A 625 23.40 -10.24 -0.55
CA GLY A 625 23.60 -8.89 -1.08
C GLY A 625 24.71 -8.12 -0.37
N VAL A 626 24.77 -6.81 -0.57
CA VAL A 626 25.84 -5.96 -0.02
C VAL A 626 25.40 -5.43 1.33
N ASN A 627 26.00 -5.94 2.41
CA ASN A 627 25.66 -5.49 3.77
C ASN A 627 26.29 -4.13 4.09
N LEU A 628 25.56 -3.06 3.75
CA LEU A 628 25.79 -1.69 4.23
C LEU A 628 24.75 -1.27 5.27
N ASP A 629 23.67 -2.04 5.41
CA ASP A 629 22.50 -1.71 6.20
C ASP A 629 22.66 -2.04 7.68
N TYR A 630 23.41 -3.09 8.02
CA TYR A 630 23.45 -3.63 9.38
C TYR A 630 24.88 -3.83 9.91
N ASN A 631 25.06 -3.60 11.21
CA ASN A 631 26.31 -3.92 11.89
C ASN A 631 26.60 -5.42 11.79
N LYS A 632 27.87 -5.79 11.55
CA LYS A 632 28.29 -7.20 11.41
C LYS A 632 28.07 -8.03 12.68
N ARG A 633 28.02 -7.36 13.83
CA ARG A 633 27.80 -7.96 15.15
C ARG A 633 26.39 -7.64 15.64
N TYR A 634 25.79 -8.60 16.32
CA TYR A 634 24.49 -8.46 16.97
C TYR A 634 24.52 -9.10 18.35
N ASN A 635 23.61 -8.66 19.22
CA ASN A 635 23.42 -9.24 20.55
C ASN A 635 22.19 -10.15 20.53
N VAL A 636 22.24 -11.21 21.34
CA VAL A 636 21.16 -12.17 21.51
C VAL A 636 20.91 -12.32 22.99
N ASN A 637 19.66 -12.14 23.42
CA ASN A 637 19.23 -12.41 24.79
C ASN A 637 18.34 -13.65 24.78
N PHE A 638 18.56 -14.57 25.71
CA PHE A 638 17.75 -15.79 25.85
C PHE A 638 16.88 -15.72 27.08
N TYR A 639 15.68 -16.30 26.99
CA TYR A 639 14.71 -16.30 28.07
C TYR A 639 14.07 -17.67 28.26
N SER A 640 13.66 -17.96 29.49
CA SER A 640 12.82 -19.10 29.86
C SER A 640 11.46 -18.60 30.32
N SER A 641 10.41 -19.36 30.02
CA SER A 641 9.06 -19.09 30.50
C SER A 641 8.76 -19.80 31.82
N ASP A 642 7.95 -19.17 32.66
CA ASP A 642 7.36 -19.79 33.86
C ASP A 642 6.29 -20.83 33.51
N VAL A 643 5.61 -20.66 32.38
CA VAL A 643 4.67 -21.62 31.81
C VAL A 643 5.41 -22.70 31.03
N LYS A 644 5.12 -23.97 31.35
CA LYS A 644 5.57 -25.11 30.55
C LYS A 644 4.63 -25.32 29.36
N PHE A 645 5.20 -25.25 28.17
CA PHE A 645 4.58 -25.65 26.89
C PHE A 645 4.91 -27.09 26.56
#